data_AF-A0A316GXL3-F1
#
_entry.id   AF-A0A316GXL3-F1
#
_cell.length_a   1.000
_cell.length_b   1.000
_cell.length_c   1.000
_cell.angle_alpha   90.00
_cell.angle_beta   90.00
_cell.angle_gamma   90.00
#
_symmetry.space_group_name_H-M   'P 1'
#
loop_
_entity.id
_entity.type
_entity.pdbx_description
1 polymer ?
#
loop_
_entity_poly.entity_id
_entity_poly.type
_entity_poly.pdbx_seq_one_letter_code
_entity_poly.pdbx_strand_id
1 'polypeptide(L)'
;MSALDPIRQEIRANYLPDEAEALKRLSATAALSAEDRKAISARAADLVRAVRGSTDPRLMEVFLSAYGLSTKEGVALMCLAEALLRVPDTETMDDLIRDKIAPHDWSSHSGGSSSIFVNASTWALMLTGRVLDEGEGSIERTLRSMVRRLGEPVIRTAVAAAMREMGEQFVLGRTITEAVKRGRSMIQKGYLYSFDMLGEAARTETDALRYHRAYAEAISSLDNGTNGPDIRYNHGISVKLSALHPRYEVSHKDEMLPVMAERLLSLCVAAKRARMGLNIDAEEADRLDLSLDVIERVLADPQLAGWNGFGVVVQAYGPRTAFVIDWLYAVANKLDRNIMVRLVKGAYWDTEIKRAQTLGLPGYPVFTRKANTDVSYMACARKLLSMTDRIYPQFATHNAHTVAAILSMAKDRTSFEFQRLHGMGEALHETVRKAEGTRCRIYAPVGAHSDLLAYLVRRLLENGANSSFVHQLTDEDVAPEAIARDPLETVEMQGPATNPSIPAPAAIFGAGRKNAKGWDITDPVTLAALDKAKAEFKGPDRWAAKPITRAAGYGASRKVVNPAKPGDVVGTVTEAAAKQVSTAVRFAIEAQPAWAAKPVAERAAILRRTADLYEANAAEFFALATREAGKSLSDGVAEVREAVDFLRYYAAEADKAEAGTAARGAIVCISPWNFPLAIFTGQIAAALVTGNSVIAKPAEQTPLIAARAVALMREAGVPEDVIQLLPGDGPTVGAPLTADPRIAGVCFTGSTEVAKLIEKQLAETAAPDAMLIAETGGLNAMIVDSTALPEQAIRDVLASSFQSAGQRCSALRVLYVQTDVEKKMVEMLKGAMDALSIGDPWQLSTDVGPVIDEEAQTSIRDYCAKMEAKGKLIAKLDAPADGRFVAPHVFKVKGIEEMEREVFGPVLHVATFEADELDSVISAINRKGYGLTFGLHTRIEGRVQHIVDGIHAGNIYVNRNQIGAVVGSQPFGGEGLSGTGPKAGGPHYLRRFRKAPEAGTVLPEGRKVTATELVDNLVDAGEWATRPDRIAILRKHLRGKGAQSIAAAASIDFGQVDLPGPTGEANTLSLNPRGRVLCLGPDAETLLAQAIQALAAGNAVLAVAPGAPAAVHALLGKGLPIAAIDGRPDPVEARSLAVDVVAYSGTEESMRIVRKVVAERKGPIVPLVSEVIYPAAYAHERAVCVDTTAAGGNASLLASA
;
A
#
# COMPACT_ATOMS: atom_id res chain seq x y z
N MET A 1 23.35 23.87 27.16
CA MET A 1 22.21 23.04 26.73
C MET A 1 21.02 23.44 27.56
N SER A 2 19.85 23.60 26.94
CA SER A 2 18.59 23.92 27.61
C SER A 2 18.23 22.78 28.56
N ALA A 3 17.59 23.04 29.71
CA ALA A 3 17.07 21.99 30.59
C ALA A 3 16.01 21.10 29.89
N LEU A 4 15.48 21.54 28.74
CA LEU A 4 14.55 20.79 27.90
C LEU A 4 15.22 19.73 27.03
N ASP A 5 16.49 19.91 26.67
CA ASP A 5 17.18 19.04 25.71
C ASP A 5 17.27 17.59 26.23
N PRO A 6 17.64 17.33 27.50
CA PRO A 6 17.67 15.96 28.04
C PRO A 6 16.29 15.28 28.01
N ILE A 7 15.22 16.00 28.39
CA ILE A 7 13.86 15.43 28.39
C ILE A 7 13.42 15.11 26.96
N ARG A 8 13.77 15.96 26.00
CA ARG A 8 13.46 15.71 24.59
C ARG A 8 14.23 14.52 24.01
N GLN A 9 15.44 14.26 24.49
CA GLN A 9 16.16 13.01 24.16
C GLN A 9 15.49 11.77 24.76
N GLU A 10 14.94 11.85 25.99
CA GLU A 10 14.16 10.74 26.56
C GLU A 10 12.90 10.43 25.73
N ILE A 11 12.19 11.45 25.24
CA ILE A 11 11.05 11.28 24.33
C ILE A 11 11.48 10.51 23.09
N ARG A 12 12.60 10.89 22.48
CA ARG A 12 13.10 10.27 21.24
C ARG A 12 13.62 8.84 21.47
N ALA A 13 14.32 8.59 22.57
CA ALA A 13 14.80 7.27 22.96
C ALA A 13 13.66 6.25 23.19
N ASN A 14 12.47 6.74 23.53
CA ASN A 14 11.28 5.91 23.77
C ASN A 14 10.30 5.93 22.60
N TYR A 15 10.73 6.19 21.35
CA TYR A 15 9.86 6.13 20.18
C TYR A 15 9.35 4.71 19.89
N LEU A 16 10.25 3.73 19.83
CA LEU A 16 9.95 2.31 19.60
C LEU A 16 10.54 1.46 20.75
N PRO A 17 10.09 1.64 22.00
CA PRO A 17 10.70 1.01 23.16
C PRO A 17 10.31 -0.46 23.28
N ASP A 18 11.02 -1.20 24.14
CA ASP A 18 10.51 -2.48 24.62
C ASP A 18 9.21 -2.27 25.41
N GLU A 19 8.15 -2.97 25.01
CA GLU A 19 6.81 -2.76 25.55
C GLU A 19 6.72 -3.18 27.02
N ALA A 20 7.47 -4.21 27.44
CA ALA A 20 7.46 -4.69 28.82
C ALA A 20 8.19 -3.72 29.76
N GLU A 21 9.33 -3.16 29.33
CA GLU A 21 10.05 -2.12 30.08
C GLU A 21 9.21 -0.85 30.23
N ALA A 22 8.58 -0.40 29.14
CA ALA A 22 7.68 0.75 29.17
C ALA A 22 6.50 0.54 30.13
N LEU A 23 5.88 -0.64 30.07
CA LEU A 23 4.75 -1.00 30.92
C LEU A 23 5.15 -1.06 32.41
N LYS A 24 6.28 -1.70 32.74
CA LYS A 24 6.81 -1.75 34.11
C LYS A 24 7.00 -0.35 34.70
N ARG A 25 7.61 0.56 33.93
CA ARG A 25 7.82 1.97 34.33
C ARG A 25 6.49 2.70 34.55
N LEU A 26 5.51 2.50 33.67
CA LEU A 26 4.20 3.15 33.76
C LEU A 26 3.38 2.60 34.93
N SER A 27 3.37 1.29 35.16
CA SER A 27 2.73 0.69 36.34
C SER A 27 3.32 1.25 37.64
N ALA A 28 4.64 1.40 37.72
CA ALA A 28 5.31 2.04 38.86
C ALA A 28 4.92 3.52 39.01
N THR A 29 4.71 4.24 37.90
CA THR A 29 4.29 5.64 37.91
C THR A 29 2.83 5.82 38.36
N ALA A 30 1.94 4.91 37.98
CA ALA A 30 0.54 4.93 38.43
C ALA A 30 0.44 4.78 39.96
N ALA A 31 1.32 3.94 40.54
CA ALA A 31 1.52 3.76 41.97
C ALA A 31 0.22 3.49 42.75
N LEU A 32 -0.66 2.64 42.20
CA LEU A 32 -1.91 2.25 42.83
C LEU A 32 -1.71 1.00 43.69
N SER A 33 -2.09 1.06 44.97
CA SER A 33 -2.07 -0.12 45.85
C SER A 33 -3.15 -1.13 45.44
N ALA A 34 -3.02 -2.39 45.89
CA ALA A 34 -4.05 -3.40 45.64
C ALA A 34 -5.42 -2.99 46.22
N GLU A 35 -5.43 -2.27 47.33
CA GLU A 35 -6.65 -1.72 47.94
C GLU A 35 -7.27 -0.63 47.07
N ASP A 36 -6.46 0.33 46.58
CA ASP A 36 -6.93 1.38 45.66
C ASP A 36 -7.50 0.76 44.38
N ARG A 37 -6.79 -0.20 43.79
CA ARG A 37 -7.21 -0.90 42.56
C ARG A 37 -8.59 -1.54 42.73
N LYS A 38 -8.79 -2.28 43.83
CA LYS A 38 -10.08 -2.92 44.14
C LYS A 38 -11.19 -1.89 44.38
N ALA A 39 -10.92 -0.81 45.11
CA ALA A 39 -11.89 0.25 45.37
C ALA A 39 -12.28 0.99 44.08
N ILE A 40 -11.32 1.26 43.19
CA ILE A 40 -11.54 1.88 41.88
C ILE A 40 -12.45 0.99 41.02
N SER A 41 -12.14 -0.31 40.91
CA SER A 41 -12.97 -1.25 40.14
C SER A 41 -14.39 -1.37 40.69
N ALA A 42 -14.57 -1.42 42.02
CA ALA A 42 -15.90 -1.43 42.63
C ALA A 42 -16.69 -0.15 42.28
N ARG A 43 -16.07 1.03 42.45
CA ARG A 43 -16.69 2.32 42.10
C ARG A 43 -17.02 2.42 40.61
N ALA A 44 -16.15 1.90 39.75
CA ALA A 44 -16.39 1.87 38.32
C ALA A 44 -17.58 0.96 37.95
N ALA A 45 -17.72 -0.20 38.61
CA ALA A 45 -18.89 -1.06 38.43
C ALA A 45 -20.18 -0.36 38.90
N ASP A 46 -20.13 0.38 40.01
CA ASP A 46 -21.26 1.19 40.48
C ASP A 46 -21.64 2.28 39.46
N LEU A 47 -20.66 2.97 38.87
CA LEU A 47 -20.89 3.93 37.78
C LEU A 47 -21.55 3.26 36.57
N VAL A 48 -21.09 2.08 36.16
CA VAL A 48 -21.69 1.31 35.07
C VAL A 48 -23.15 0.97 35.37
N ARG A 49 -23.45 0.49 36.59
CA ARG A 49 -24.84 0.21 37.01
C ARG A 49 -25.70 1.47 37.02
N ALA A 50 -25.18 2.58 37.51
CA ALA A 50 -25.88 3.86 37.51
C ALA A 50 -26.19 4.36 36.09
N VAL A 51 -25.25 4.19 35.15
CA VAL A 51 -25.45 4.53 33.75
C VAL A 51 -26.51 3.64 33.10
N ARG A 52 -26.44 2.31 33.28
CA ARG A 52 -27.45 1.36 32.77
C ARG A 52 -28.84 1.61 33.35
N GLY A 53 -28.93 2.05 34.60
CA GLY A 53 -30.19 2.40 35.26
C GLY A 53 -30.79 3.75 34.87
N SER A 54 -30.09 4.58 34.09
CA SER A 54 -30.59 5.88 33.66
C SER A 54 -31.49 5.75 32.42
N THR A 55 -32.77 6.12 32.54
CA THR A 55 -33.77 6.03 31.48
C THR A 55 -33.60 7.14 30.43
N ASP A 56 -32.75 6.92 29.43
CA ASP A 56 -32.91 7.38 28.02
C ASP A 56 -31.69 6.95 27.17
N PRO A 57 -31.63 5.70 26.66
CA PRO A 57 -30.62 5.33 25.67
C PRO A 57 -30.83 6.17 24.40
N ARG A 58 -29.83 6.95 24.00
CA ARG A 58 -29.95 7.76 22.78
C ARG A 58 -29.90 6.87 21.53
N LEU A 59 -30.50 7.37 20.44
CA LEU A 59 -30.54 6.72 19.13
C LEU A 59 -29.19 6.15 18.70
N MET A 60 -28.08 6.87 18.97
CA MET A 60 -26.71 6.45 18.63
C MET A 60 -26.23 5.22 19.42
N GLU A 61 -26.44 5.20 20.73
CA GLU A 61 -26.02 4.08 21.59
C GLU A 61 -26.83 2.82 21.27
N VAL A 62 -28.13 2.99 20.99
CA VAL A 62 -29.00 1.91 20.51
C VAL A 62 -28.59 1.44 19.12
N PHE A 63 -28.22 2.35 18.22
CA PHE A 63 -27.77 2.02 16.87
C PHE A 63 -26.44 1.25 16.87
N LEU A 64 -25.45 1.71 17.65
CA LEU A 64 -24.16 1.04 17.81
C LEU A 64 -24.31 -0.33 18.48
N SER A 65 -25.24 -0.46 19.43
CA SER A 65 -25.57 -1.72 20.09
C SER A 65 -26.32 -2.69 19.18
N ALA A 66 -27.20 -2.18 18.29
CA ALA A 66 -28.00 -3.01 17.40
C ALA A 66 -27.19 -3.51 16.20
N TYR A 67 -26.30 -2.68 15.64
CA TYR A 67 -25.58 -3.00 14.42
C TYR A 67 -24.11 -3.33 14.61
N GLY A 68 -23.52 -3.15 15.81
CA GLY A 68 -22.12 -3.47 16.15
C GLY A 68 -21.11 -3.08 15.06
N LEU A 69 -20.38 -1.98 15.18
CA LEU A 69 -19.54 -1.47 14.06
C LEU A 69 -18.37 -2.36 13.63
N SER A 70 -18.13 -3.48 14.31
CA SER A 70 -17.22 -4.55 13.90
C SER A 70 -17.87 -5.58 12.97
N THR A 71 -19.20 -5.52 12.77
CA THR A 71 -19.95 -6.38 11.86
C THR A 71 -19.83 -5.86 10.41
N LYS A 72 -20.10 -6.75 9.45
CA LYS A 72 -20.07 -6.38 8.04
C LYS A 72 -21.16 -5.36 7.71
N GLU A 73 -22.30 -5.48 8.38
CA GLU A 73 -23.49 -4.62 8.27
C GLU A 73 -23.20 -3.20 8.77
N GLY A 74 -22.55 -3.07 9.93
CA GLY A 74 -22.14 -1.78 10.49
C GLY A 74 -21.14 -1.06 9.59
N VAL A 75 -20.15 -1.77 9.05
CA VAL A 75 -19.18 -1.19 8.09
C VAL A 75 -19.86 -0.78 6.79
N ALA A 76 -20.73 -1.62 6.22
CA ALA A 76 -21.43 -1.33 4.97
C ALA A 76 -22.33 -0.09 5.08
N LEU A 77 -23.06 0.05 6.18
CA LEU A 77 -23.90 1.21 6.46
C LEU A 77 -23.08 2.50 6.61
N MET A 78 -21.84 2.39 7.10
CA MET A 78 -20.91 3.51 7.24
C MET A 78 -20.28 3.93 5.92
N CYS A 79 -19.84 2.97 5.11
CA CYS A 79 -19.41 3.27 3.74
C CYS A 79 -20.55 3.89 2.93
N LEU A 80 -21.78 3.43 3.13
CA LEU A 80 -22.96 3.99 2.50
C LEU A 80 -23.23 5.44 2.96
N ALA A 81 -23.20 5.70 4.27
CA ALA A 81 -23.36 7.06 4.80
C ALA A 81 -22.24 8.02 4.34
N GLU A 82 -21.00 7.52 4.28
CA GLU A 82 -19.83 8.27 3.81
C GLU A 82 -19.95 8.68 2.35
N ALA A 83 -20.30 7.73 1.48
CA ALA A 83 -20.30 7.97 0.05
C ALA A 83 -21.61 8.63 -0.43
N LEU A 84 -22.79 8.31 0.10
CA LEU A 84 -24.06 8.89 -0.36
C LEU A 84 -24.18 10.41 -0.23
N LEU A 85 -23.51 11.01 0.76
CA LEU A 85 -23.56 12.46 0.96
C LEU A 85 -22.56 13.21 0.06
N ARG A 86 -21.69 12.49 -0.66
CA ARG A 86 -20.63 13.04 -1.52
C ARG A 86 -20.77 12.69 -2.99
N VAL A 87 -21.34 11.53 -3.30
CA VAL A 87 -21.55 11.07 -4.67
C VAL A 87 -22.55 11.99 -5.36
N PRO A 88 -22.12 12.76 -6.38
CA PRO A 88 -22.97 13.76 -7.03
C PRO A 88 -23.89 13.15 -8.09
N ASP A 89 -23.53 12.00 -8.65
CA ASP A 89 -24.21 11.36 -9.77
C ASP A 89 -25.16 10.25 -9.31
N THR A 90 -26.21 10.03 -10.11
CA THR A 90 -27.31 9.15 -9.72
C THR A 90 -27.01 7.67 -9.90
N GLU A 91 -26.25 7.33 -10.94
CA GLU A 91 -25.95 5.95 -11.32
C GLU A 91 -24.98 5.31 -10.33
N THR A 92 -23.87 5.97 -10.03
CA THR A 92 -22.88 5.50 -9.05
C THR A 92 -23.48 5.42 -7.65
N MET A 93 -24.41 6.32 -7.32
CA MET A 93 -25.16 6.25 -6.07
C MET A 93 -26.05 5.00 -6.00
N ASP A 94 -26.72 4.64 -7.08
CA ASP A 94 -27.55 3.43 -7.12
C ASP A 94 -26.70 2.15 -7.06
N ASP A 95 -25.54 2.13 -7.73
CA ASP A 95 -24.56 1.06 -7.64
C ASP A 95 -24.06 0.88 -6.20
N LEU A 96 -23.72 1.98 -5.53
CA LEU A 96 -23.29 1.98 -4.14
C LEU A 96 -24.40 1.48 -3.19
N ILE A 97 -25.64 1.92 -3.38
CA ILE A 97 -26.80 1.46 -2.59
C ILE A 97 -26.99 -0.05 -2.80
N ARG A 98 -26.92 -0.53 -4.03
CA ARG A 98 -27.06 -1.94 -4.36
C ARG A 98 -25.93 -2.76 -3.73
N ASP A 99 -24.69 -2.31 -3.85
CA ASP A 99 -23.49 -2.95 -3.30
C ASP A 99 -23.56 -3.09 -1.78
N LYS A 100 -23.96 -2.03 -1.07
CA LYS A 100 -23.96 -2.02 0.40
C LYS A 100 -25.23 -2.54 1.04
N ILE A 101 -26.37 -2.55 0.35
CA ILE A 101 -27.66 -3.01 0.94
C ILE A 101 -28.01 -4.43 0.51
N ALA A 102 -27.84 -4.82 -0.75
CA ALA A 102 -28.34 -6.10 -1.25
C ALA A 102 -27.71 -7.39 -0.67
N PRO A 103 -26.41 -7.43 -0.30
CA PRO A 103 -25.77 -8.70 0.10
C PRO A 103 -25.91 -9.06 1.59
N HIS A 104 -26.49 -8.21 2.44
CA HIS A 104 -26.56 -8.43 3.88
C HIS A 104 -27.96 -8.84 4.36
N ASP A 105 -28.01 -9.78 5.33
CA ASP A 105 -29.26 -10.23 5.95
C ASP A 105 -29.68 -9.29 7.09
N TRP A 106 -30.18 -8.12 6.71
CA TRP A 106 -30.70 -7.10 7.63
C TRP A 106 -31.89 -7.59 8.47
N SER A 107 -32.50 -8.73 8.13
CA SER A 107 -33.66 -9.28 8.85
C SER A 107 -33.30 -9.90 10.20
N SER A 108 -32.04 -10.36 10.36
CA SER A 108 -31.50 -10.96 11.58
C SER A 108 -31.48 -10.01 12.79
N HIS A 109 -31.60 -8.70 12.57
CA HIS A 109 -31.58 -7.66 13.61
C HIS A 109 -32.99 -7.10 13.92
N SER A 110 -34.03 -7.67 13.31
CA SER A 110 -35.41 -7.23 13.51
C SER A 110 -36.01 -7.81 14.80
N GLY A 111 -36.41 -6.92 15.72
CA GLY A 111 -37.12 -7.29 16.96
C GLY A 111 -36.39 -7.05 18.28
N GLY A 112 -35.12 -6.59 18.26
CA GLY A 112 -34.32 -6.40 19.49
C GLY A 112 -34.35 -4.99 20.11
N SER A 113 -34.90 -3.96 19.46
CA SER A 113 -34.84 -2.56 19.95
C SER A 113 -36.23 -2.00 20.32
N SER A 114 -36.33 -1.37 21.49
CA SER A 114 -37.54 -0.72 22.03
C SER A 114 -37.85 0.66 21.42
N SER A 115 -36.99 1.17 20.51
CA SER A 115 -37.12 2.52 19.92
C SER A 115 -37.87 2.52 18.59
N ILE A 116 -38.96 3.30 18.50
CA ILE A 116 -39.77 3.50 17.29
C ILE A 116 -38.96 4.12 16.13
N PHE A 117 -37.94 4.93 16.42
CA PHE A 117 -37.12 5.61 15.38
C PHE A 117 -36.01 4.71 14.82
N VAL A 118 -35.43 3.83 15.63
CA VAL A 118 -34.53 2.77 15.15
C VAL A 118 -35.34 1.77 14.33
N ASN A 119 -36.56 1.44 14.78
CA ASN A 119 -37.49 0.66 13.98
C ASN A 119 -37.93 1.39 12.70
N ALA A 120 -37.95 2.72 12.63
CA ALA A 120 -38.29 3.51 11.43
C ALA A 120 -37.15 3.59 10.38
N SER A 121 -35.90 3.72 10.84
CA SER A 121 -34.69 3.68 10.00
C SER A 121 -34.36 2.25 9.56
N THR A 122 -34.56 1.28 10.46
CA THR A 122 -34.60 -0.15 10.13
C THR A 122 -35.79 -0.45 9.22
N TRP A 123 -36.95 0.21 9.33
CA TRP A 123 -38.07 0.08 8.38
C TRP A 123 -37.74 0.63 6.99
N ALA A 124 -36.99 1.73 6.88
CA ALA A 124 -36.54 2.27 5.60
C ALA A 124 -35.54 1.34 4.89
N LEU A 125 -34.70 0.63 5.66
CA LEU A 125 -33.78 -0.42 5.20
C LEU A 125 -34.47 -1.80 5.02
N MET A 126 -35.52 -2.10 5.79
CA MET A 126 -36.33 -3.32 5.72
C MET A 126 -37.44 -3.26 4.67
N LEU A 127 -37.82 -2.07 4.18
CA LEU A 127 -38.73 -1.92 3.04
C LEU A 127 -38.15 -2.52 1.75
N THR A 128 -36.83 -2.74 1.71
CA THR A 128 -36.12 -3.54 0.68
C THR A 128 -35.94 -5.02 1.07
N GLY A 129 -36.12 -5.39 2.34
CA GLY A 129 -35.85 -6.75 2.88
C GLY A 129 -37.09 -7.58 3.25
N ARG A 130 -38.30 -7.02 3.30
CA ARG A 130 -39.52 -7.78 3.61
C ARG A 130 -40.04 -8.54 2.39
N VAL A 131 -39.47 -9.70 2.09
CA VAL A 131 -40.18 -10.92 1.66
C VAL A 131 -39.30 -12.13 2.00
N LEU A 132 -39.44 -12.65 3.23
CA LEU A 132 -38.95 -13.97 3.59
C LEU A 132 -40.09 -14.73 4.25
N ASP A 133 -40.85 -15.44 3.43
CA ASP A 133 -41.21 -16.82 3.69
C ASP A 133 -41.47 -17.53 2.35
N GLU A 134 -40.85 -18.70 2.20
CA GLU A 134 -40.96 -19.70 1.12
C GLU A 134 -40.23 -19.47 -0.23
N GLY A 135 -39.13 -20.23 -0.42
CA GLY A 135 -38.74 -20.82 -1.73
C GLY A 135 -37.46 -20.28 -2.38
N GLU A 136 -36.49 -21.19 -2.59
CA GLU A 136 -35.27 -20.96 -3.38
C GLU A 136 -35.58 -20.35 -4.77
N GLY A 137 -34.92 -19.23 -5.09
CA GLY A 137 -34.93 -18.61 -6.43
C GLY A 137 -35.73 -17.32 -6.61
N SER A 138 -36.28 -16.73 -5.54
CA SER A 138 -37.20 -15.56 -5.64
C SER A 138 -36.57 -14.17 -5.44
N ILE A 139 -35.37 -14.05 -4.84
CA ILE A 139 -34.85 -12.76 -4.34
C ILE A 139 -34.66 -11.73 -5.47
N GLU A 140 -34.02 -12.11 -6.57
CA GLU A 140 -33.74 -11.22 -7.70
C GLU A 140 -35.02 -10.76 -8.43
N ARG A 141 -36.06 -11.60 -8.45
CA ARG A 141 -37.35 -11.31 -9.12
C ARG A 141 -38.23 -10.40 -8.27
N THR A 142 -38.18 -10.52 -6.94
CA THR A 142 -38.98 -9.75 -5.99
C THR A 142 -38.39 -8.35 -5.73
N LEU A 143 -37.05 -8.23 -5.67
CA LEU A 143 -36.36 -6.94 -5.63
C LEU A 143 -36.58 -6.14 -6.93
N ARG A 144 -36.46 -6.80 -8.10
CA ARG A 144 -36.86 -6.20 -9.40
C ARG A 144 -38.34 -5.78 -9.42
N SER A 145 -39.23 -6.53 -8.77
CA SER A 145 -40.66 -6.21 -8.67
C SER A 145 -40.96 -5.00 -7.77
N MET A 146 -40.28 -4.83 -6.63
CA MET A 146 -40.46 -3.67 -5.75
C MET A 146 -39.83 -2.40 -6.32
N VAL A 147 -38.63 -2.51 -6.92
CA VAL A 147 -37.98 -1.43 -7.68
C VAL A 147 -38.89 -0.96 -8.82
N ARG A 148 -39.59 -1.87 -9.50
CA ARG A 148 -40.59 -1.56 -10.55
C ARG A 148 -41.91 -0.98 -10.02
N ARG A 149 -42.21 -1.10 -8.72
CA ARG A 149 -43.50 -0.70 -8.11
C ARG A 149 -43.44 0.61 -7.32
N LEU A 150 -42.27 0.95 -6.76
CA LEU A 150 -42.02 2.18 -5.99
C LEU A 150 -41.05 3.14 -6.71
N GLY A 151 -40.24 2.65 -7.64
CA GLY A 151 -39.20 3.40 -8.36
C GLY A 151 -37.92 3.60 -7.54
N GLU A 152 -36.75 3.41 -8.16
CA GLU A 152 -35.42 3.73 -7.59
C GLU A 152 -35.34 5.14 -6.95
N PRO A 153 -36.01 6.20 -7.49
CA PRO A 153 -35.96 7.54 -6.90
C PRO A 153 -36.50 7.64 -5.46
N VAL A 154 -37.48 6.79 -5.08
CA VAL A 154 -38.11 6.84 -3.76
C VAL A 154 -37.19 6.23 -2.69
N ILE A 155 -36.53 5.11 -3.01
CA ILE A 155 -35.56 4.46 -2.12
C ILE A 155 -34.37 5.39 -1.87
N ARG A 156 -33.82 5.97 -2.94
CA ARG A 156 -32.73 6.94 -2.85
C ARG A 156 -33.07 8.13 -1.96
N THR A 157 -34.27 8.71 -2.15
CA THR A 157 -34.73 9.85 -1.35
C THR A 157 -34.87 9.48 0.12
N ALA A 158 -35.40 8.29 0.42
CA ALA A 158 -35.56 7.79 1.78
C ALA A 158 -34.21 7.53 2.48
N VAL A 159 -33.28 6.84 1.80
CA VAL A 159 -31.95 6.54 2.34
C VAL A 159 -31.14 7.84 2.53
N ALA A 160 -31.13 8.74 1.55
CA ALA A 160 -30.43 10.02 1.67
C ALA A 160 -31.00 10.91 2.79
N ALA A 161 -32.33 10.90 3.01
CA ALA A 161 -32.95 11.59 4.12
C ALA A 161 -32.55 10.97 5.48
N ALA A 162 -32.54 9.65 5.59
CA ALA A 162 -32.11 8.94 6.79
C ALA A 162 -30.62 9.19 7.11
N MET A 163 -29.74 9.15 6.10
CA MET A 163 -28.32 9.47 6.28
C MET A 163 -28.09 10.92 6.70
N ARG A 164 -28.86 11.86 6.15
CA ARG A 164 -28.80 13.28 6.53
C ARG A 164 -29.18 13.48 7.99
N GLU A 165 -30.25 12.84 8.45
CA GLU A 165 -30.70 12.90 9.84
C GLU A 165 -29.66 12.27 10.79
N MET A 166 -29.02 11.16 10.40
CA MET A 166 -27.93 10.57 11.18
C MET A 166 -26.69 11.45 11.21
N GLY A 167 -26.36 12.14 10.12
CA GLY A 167 -25.26 13.13 10.07
C GLY A 167 -25.40 14.24 11.11
N GLU A 168 -26.63 14.64 11.44
CA GLU A 168 -26.92 15.64 12.47
C GLU A 168 -26.61 15.18 13.90
N GLN A 169 -26.45 13.87 14.14
CA GLN A 169 -26.06 13.32 15.44
C GLN A 169 -24.54 13.33 15.66
N PHE A 170 -23.75 13.36 14.58
CA PHE A 170 -22.29 13.34 14.64
C PHE A 170 -21.66 14.73 14.62
N VAL A 171 -22.35 15.71 14.03
CA VAL A 171 -21.92 17.10 13.96
C VAL A 171 -22.88 17.95 14.75
N LEU A 172 -22.35 18.75 15.68
CA LEU A 172 -23.18 19.62 16.50
C LEU A 172 -23.85 20.70 15.66
N GLY A 173 -23.25 21.13 14.55
CA GLY A 173 -23.86 22.00 13.54
C GLY A 173 -22.95 22.20 12.32
N ARG A 174 -23.51 22.56 11.17
CA ARG A 174 -22.74 22.74 9.92
C ARG A 174 -21.87 23.98 9.94
N THR A 175 -22.26 24.95 10.77
CA THR A 175 -21.52 26.18 11.04
C THR A 175 -21.38 26.37 12.53
N ILE A 176 -20.39 27.17 12.95
CA ILE A 176 -20.17 27.48 14.36
C ILE A 176 -21.42 28.10 15.02
N THR A 177 -22.13 28.97 14.30
CA THR A 177 -23.37 29.59 14.77
C THR A 177 -24.47 28.57 15.04
N GLU A 178 -24.64 27.59 14.13
CA GLU A 178 -25.58 26.49 14.32
C GLU A 178 -25.19 25.62 15.52
N ALA A 179 -23.91 25.30 15.65
CA ALA A 179 -23.38 24.48 16.73
C ALA A 179 -23.61 25.13 18.11
N VAL A 180 -23.33 26.43 18.24
CA VAL A 180 -23.59 27.21 19.47
C VAL A 180 -25.08 27.23 19.80
N LYS A 181 -25.96 27.39 18.81
CA LYS A 181 -27.42 27.38 19.02
C LYS A 181 -27.90 26.02 19.53
N ARG A 182 -27.46 24.93 18.90
CA ARG A 182 -27.83 23.54 19.27
C ARG A 182 -27.23 23.13 20.62
N GLY A 183 -26.06 23.64 20.99
CA GLY A 183 -25.39 23.34 22.26
C GLY A 183 -25.99 23.98 23.51
N ARG A 184 -26.93 24.93 23.38
CA ARG A 184 -27.49 25.71 24.52
C ARG A 184 -28.04 24.84 25.66
N SER A 185 -28.68 23.72 25.34
CA SER A 185 -29.27 22.83 26.35
C SER A 185 -28.21 22.22 27.28
N MET A 186 -27.03 21.86 26.76
CA MET A 186 -25.93 21.34 27.57
C MET A 186 -25.22 22.45 28.33
N ILE A 187 -25.10 23.65 27.76
CA ILE A 187 -24.57 24.83 28.46
C ILE A 187 -25.42 25.14 29.69
N GLN A 188 -26.75 25.09 29.57
CA GLN A 188 -27.67 25.28 30.70
C GLN A 188 -27.50 24.22 31.80
N LYS A 189 -27.08 23.00 31.43
CA LYS A 189 -26.71 21.96 32.39
C LYS A 189 -25.33 22.18 33.03
N GLY A 190 -24.54 23.15 32.58
CA GLY A 190 -23.20 23.46 33.10
C GLY A 190 -22.04 22.82 32.33
N TYR A 191 -22.27 22.30 31.12
CA TYR A 191 -21.20 21.82 30.24
C TYR A 191 -20.52 22.98 29.50
N LEU A 192 -19.25 22.76 29.15
CA LEU A 192 -18.50 23.62 28.24
C LEU A 192 -18.26 22.90 26.92
N TYR A 193 -17.92 23.65 25.87
CA TYR A 193 -17.55 23.10 24.57
C TYR A 193 -16.07 23.33 24.24
N SER A 194 -15.49 22.40 23.50
CA SER A 194 -14.34 22.60 22.64
C SER A 194 -14.77 22.28 21.21
N PHE A 195 -14.82 23.27 20.33
CA PHE A 195 -15.29 23.07 18.95
C PHE A 195 -14.16 22.53 18.07
N ASP A 196 -14.44 21.45 17.34
CA ASP A 196 -13.55 20.85 16.35
C ASP A 196 -14.08 21.19 14.96
N MET A 197 -13.33 21.98 14.20
CA MET A 197 -13.78 22.49 12.90
C MET A 197 -13.60 21.48 11.75
N LEU A 198 -13.31 20.20 12.07
CA LEU A 198 -13.15 19.07 11.13
C LEU A 198 -12.03 19.22 10.09
N GLY A 199 -11.33 20.35 10.05
CA GLY A 199 -10.22 20.56 9.14
C GLY A 199 -9.00 19.72 9.50
N GLU A 200 -8.51 18.92 8.56
CA GLU A 200 -7.31 18.10 8.67
C GLU A 200 -6.68 17.84 7.30
N ALA A 201 -5.40 17.43 7.30
CA ALA A 201 -4.68 16.93 6.13
C ALA A 201 -4.83 17.81 4.87
N ALA A 202 -4.54 19.11 5.00
CA ALA A 202 -4.49 20.02 3.86
C ALA A 202 -3.62 19.41 2.75
N ARG A 203 -4.13 19.36 1.52
CA ARG A 203 -3.37 18.90 0.35
C ARG A 203 -2.78 20.03 -0.45
N THR A 204 -3.42 21.20 -0.37
CA THR A 204 -3.02 22.40 -1.07
C THR A 204 -2.82 23.55 -0.09
N GLU A 205 -2.05 24.56 -0.50
CA GLU A 205 -1.95 25.81 0.26
C GLU A 205 -3.31 26.52 0.38
N THR A 206 -4.18 26.37 -0.63
CA THR A 206 -5.54 26.90 -0.60
C THR A 206 -6.38 26.23 0.50
N ASP A 207 -6.24 24.91 0.69
CA ASP A 207 -6.87 24.20 1.81
C ASP A 207 -6.36 24.72 3.15
N ALA A 208 -5.05 24.89 3.28
CA ALA A 208 -4.45 25.38 4.51
C ALA A 208 -4.97 26.77 4.91
N LEU A 209 -5.07 27.69 3.95
CA LEU A 209 -5.63 29.02 4.17
C LEU A 209 -7.14 28.98 4.45
N ARG A 210 -7.89 28.09 3.77
CA ARG A 210 -9.32 27.86 4.03
C ARG A 210 -9.56 27.40 5.46
N TYR A 211 -8.81 26.40 5.94
CA TYR A 211 -8.92 25.92 7.31
C TYR A 211 -8.48 26.97 8.33
N HIS A 212 -7.36 27.67 8.07
CA HIS A 212 -6.92 28.78 8.92
C HIS A 212 -8.00 29.86 9.08
N ARG A 213 -8.64 30.26 7.98
CA ARG A 213 -9.78 31.20 8.02
C ARG A 213 -10.96 30.63 8.79
N ALA A 214 -11.33 29.37 8.56
CA ALA A 214 -12.43 28.72 9.28
C ALA A 214 -12.20 28.72 10.81
N TYR A 215 -10.97 28.45 11.25
CA TYR A 215 -10.60 28.55 12.66
C TYR A 215 -10.69 30.00 13.18
N ALA A 216 -10.19 30.98 12.42
CA ALA A 216 -10.25 32.39 12.82
C ALA A 216 -11.70 32.92 12.93
N GLU A 217 -12.55 32.56 11.97
CA GLU A 217 -13.98 32.91 11.97
C GLU A 217 -14.73 32.24 13.13
N ALA A 218 -14.41 30.99 13.43
CA ALA A 218 -14.97 30.29 14.58
C ALA A 218 -14.57 30.97 15.92
N ILE A 219 -13.29 31.33 16.08
CA ILE A 219 -12.81 32.08 17.25
C ILE A 219 -13.56 33.41 17.38
N SER A 220 -13.66 34.18 16.29
CA SER A 220 -14.37 35.47 16.29
C SER A 220 -15.85 35.32 16.63
N SER A 221 -16.50 34.24 16.19
CA SER A 221 -17.93 34.00 16.45
C SER A 221 -18.22 33.62 17.92
N LEU A 222 -17.23 33.04 18.61
CA LEU A 222 -17.35 32.57 19.98
C LEU A 222 -17.05 33.64 21.05
N ASP A 223 -16.45 34.77 20.66
CA ASP A 223 -15.98 35.84 21.58
C ASP A 223 -17.08 36.38 22.51
N ASN A 224 -18.29 36.61 21.98
CA ASN A 224 -19.43 37.10 22.78
C ASN A 224 -19.93 36.09 23.84
N GLY A 225 -19.53 34.82 23.74
CA GLY A 225 -19.94 33.73 24.63
C GLY A 225 -18.94 33.42 25.75
N THR A 226 -17.75 34.01 25.74
CA THR A 226 -16.63 33.69 26.66
C THR A 226 -16.39 34.83 27.65
N ASN A 227 -17.36 35.01 28.56
CA ASN A 227 -17.44 36.21 29.40
C ASN A 227 -16.66 36.13 30.73
N GLY A 228 -16.23 34.94 31.15
CA GLY A 228 -15.53 34.72 32.43
C GLY A 228 -14.05 35.13 32.38
N PRO A 229 -13.47 35.62 33.51
CA PRO A 229 -12.04 35.95 33.59
C PRO A 229 -11.13 34.72 33.65
N ASP A 230 -11.67 33.57 34.08
CA ASP A 230 -10.93 32.30 34.16
C ASP A 230 -11.28 31.42 32.95
N ILE A 231 -10.27 31.18 32.12
CA ILE A 231 -10.39 30.47 30.85
C ILE A 231 -10.91 29.04 30.98
N ARG A 232 -10.71 28.42 32.15
CA ARG A 232 -11.21 27.07 32.45
C ARG A 232 -12.73 26.98 32.37
N TYR A 233 -13.41 28.11 32.57
CA TYR A 233 -14.88 28.22 32.54
C TYR A 233 -15.43 28.75 31.20
N ASN A 234 -14.56 29.06 30.24
CA ASN A 234 -14.97 29.52 28.92
C ASN A 234 -14.99 28.35 27.93
N HIS A 235 -15.77 28.48 26.86
CA HIS A 235 -15.68 27.57 25.72
C HIS A 235 -14.29 27.69 25.04
N GLY A 236 -13.94 26.70 24.22
CA GLY A 236 -12.69 26.69 23.49
C GLY A 236 -12.82 26.10 22.10
N ILE A 237 -11.69 25.99 21.41
CA ILE A 237 -11.56 25.41 20.07
C ILE A 237 -10.43 24.38 20.06
N SER A 238 -10.49 23.43 19.14
CA SER A 238 -9.41 22.49 18.84
C SER A 238 -8.96 22.66 17.39
N VAL A 239 -7.66 22.65 17.17
CA VAL A 239 -7.02 22.84 15.85
C VAL A 239 -6.08 21.69 15.57
N LYS A 240 -6.00 21.25 14.31
CA LYS A 240 -5.04 20.24 13.84
C LYS A 240 -3.94 20.93 13.03
N LEU A 241 -2.68 20.57 13.27
CA LEU A 241 -1.56 21.20 12.57
C LEU A 241 -1.54 20.79 11.09
N SER A 242 -1.91 19.56 10.76
CA SER A 242 -2.04 19.13 9.36
C SER A 242 -3.04 19.94 8.54
N ALA A 243 -3.97 20.66 9.17
CA ALA A 243 -4.91 21.54 8.49
C ALA A 243 -4.28 22.89 8.12
N LEU A 244 -3.15 23.26 8.72
CA LEU A 244 -2.56 24.60 8.59
C LEU A 244 -1.36 24.63 7.63
N HIS A 245 -0.92 23.49 7.11
CA HIS A 245 0.13 23.43 6.09
C HIS A 245 0.02 22.15 5.24
N PRO A 246 0.19 22.23 3.90
CA PRO A 246 0.08 21.06 3.04
C PRO A 246 1.21 20.03 3.22
N ARG A 247 2.39 20.49 3.64
CA ARG A 247 3.59 19.66 3.90
C ARG A 247 3.96 19.59 5.39
N TYR A 248 2.99 19.26 6.25
CA TYR A 248 3.26 19.07 7.68
C TYR A 248 3.97 17.73 7.94
N GLU A 249 5.29 17.73 7.69
CA GLU A 249 6.17 16.57 7.77
C GLU A 249 7.63 16.97 7.99
N VAL A 250 8.44 16.01 8.45
CA VAL A 250 9.83 16.25 8.87
C VAL A 250 10.75 16.62 7.71
N SER A 251 10.52 16.07 6.51
CA SER A 251 11.30 16.39 5.31
C SER A 251 11.23 17.86 4.90
N HIS A 252 10.12 18.54 5.19
CA HIS A 252 9.90 19.95 4.87
C HIS A 252 9.98 20.87 6.09
N LYS A 253 10.56 20.39 7.19
CA LYS A 253 10.60 21.10 8.48
C LYS A 253 11.11 22.53 8.37
N ASP A 254 12.20 22.77 7.64
CA ASP A 254 12.86 24.08 7.60
C ASP A 254 11.99 25.17 6.96
N GLU A 255 11.20 24.81 5.93
CA GLU A 255 10.29 25.72 5.23
C GLU A 255 8.92 25.80 5.91
N MET A 256 8.38 24.65 6.33
CA MET A 256 7.04 24.56 6.89
C MET A 256 6.94 25.14 8.30
N LEU A 257 7.92 24.89 9.17
CA LEU A 257 7.83 25.21 10.59
C LEU A 257 7.63 26.72 10.87
N PRO A 258 8.36 27.65 10.21
CA PRO A 258 8.09 29.08 10.35
C PRO A 258 6.65 29.46 9.98
N VAL A 259 6.14 28.97 8.85
CA VAL A 259 4.79 29.26 8.34
C VAL A 259 3.72 28.69 9.27
N MET A 260 3.90 27.44 9.71
CA MET A 260 3.04 26.77 10.68
C MET A 260 2.96 27.54 11.99
N ALA A 261 4.13 27.95 12.53
CA ALA A 261 4.20 28.71 13.77
C ALA A 261 3.51 30.06 13.66
N GLU A 262 3.67 30.79 12.55
CA GLU A 262 2.99 32.07 12.32
C GLU A 262 1.46 31.90 12.28
N ARG A 263 0.97 30.92 11.51
CA ARG A 263 -0.47 30.62 11.40
C ARG A 263 -1.07 30.23 12.74
N LEU A 264 -0.41 29.36 13.49
CA LEU A 264 -0.88 28.94 14.80
C LEU A 264 -0.83 30.08 15.82
N LEU A 265 0.24 30.89 15.80
CA LEU A 265 0.36 32.06 16.67
C LEU A 265 -0.77 33.06 16.42
N SER A 266 -1.14 33.32 15.17
CA SER A 266 -2.24 34.24 14.86
C SER A 266 -3.57 33.75 15.46
N LEU A 267 -3.84 32.44 15.39
CA LEU A 267 -5.01 31.82 16.02
C LEU A 267 -4.94 31.88 17.55
N CYS A 268 -3.77 31.65 18.15
CA CYS A 268 -3.55 31.76 19.59
C CYS A 268 -3.77 33.20 20.10
N VAL A 269 -3.30 34.22 19.37
CA VAL A 269 -3.52 35.63 19.71
C VAL A 269 -5.00 35.97 19.62
N ALA A 270 -5.72 35.48 18.61
CA ALA A 270 -7.16 35.66 18.49
C ALA A 270 -7.90 34.98 19.66
N ALA A 271 -7.55 33.73 19.99
CA ALA A 271 -8.12 32.99 21.11
C ALA A 271 -7.85 33.66 22.47
N LYS A 272 -6.65 34.23 22.65
CA LYS A 272 -6.32 35.05 23.83
C LYS A 272 -7.23 36.27 23.95
N ARG A 273 -7.42 37.03 22.87
CA ARG A 273 -8.31 38.21 22.87
C ARG A 273 -9.74 37.82 23.20
N ALA A 274 -10.21 36.69 22.65
CA ALA A 274 -11.52 36.14 22.91
C ALA A 274 -11.62 35.35 24.23
N ARG A 275 -10.57 35.35 25.07
CA ARG A 275 -10.52 34.68 26.38
C ARG A 275 -10.92 33.19 26.34
N MET A 276 -10.54 32.47 25.30
CA MET A 276 -10.91 31.06 25.10
C MET A 276 -9.69 30.14 25.04
N GLY A 277 -9.89 28.87 25.42
CA GLY A 277 -8.87 27.84 25.25
C GLY A 277 -8.74 27.43 23.78
N LEU A 278 -7.50 27.23 23.31
CA LEU A 278 -7.20 26.67 21.99
C LEU A 278 -6.31 25.45 22.19
N ASN A 279 -6.80 24.28 21.78
CA ASN A 279 -6.10 23.01 21.93
C ASN A 279 -5.51 22.58 20.60
N ILE A 280 -4.23 22.19 20.60
CA ILE A 280 -3.57 21.58 19.45
C ILE A 280 -3.79 20.07 19.55
N ASP A 281 -4.59 19.52 18.64
CA ASP A 281 -4.88 18.09 18.58
C ASP A 281 -3.62 17.28 18.20
N ALA A 282 -3.50 16.08 18.77
CA ALA A 282 -2.42 15.15 18.46
C ALA A 282 -2.83 14.21 17.33
N GLU A 283 -1.93 14.03 16.37
CA GLU A 283 -2.17 13.30 15.13
C GLU A 283 -1.33 12.00 15.09
N GLU A 284 -0.70 11.66 13.97
CA GLU A 284 0.16 10.48 13.82
C GLU A 284 1.46 10.57 14.65
N ALA A 285 2.03 9.41 14.99
CA ALA A 285 3.15 9.28 15.89
C ALA A 285 4.46 9.88 15.34
N ASP A 286 4.64 9.93 14.02
CA ASP A 286 5.79 10.55 13.36
C ASP A 286 5.78 12.09 13.41
N ARG A 287 4.59 12.68 13.61
CA ARG A 287 4.41 14.12 13.78
C ARG A 287 4.61 14.60 15.21
N LEU A 288 4.75 13.69 16.19
CA LEU A 288 4.85 14.08 17.59
C LEU A 288 6.06 15.00 17.84
N ASP A 289 7.29 14.59 17.50
CA ASP A 289 8.48 15.40 17.80
C ASP A 289 8.49 16.73 17.03
N LEU A 290 7.96 16.73 15.80
CA LEU A 290 7.80 17.94 14.98
C LEU A 290 6.78 18.90 15.58
N SER A 291 5.67 18.40 16.14
CA SER A 291 4.67 19.23 16.80
C SER A 291 5.24 19.94 18.03
N LEU A 292 6.16 19.30 18.76
CA LEU A 292 6.84 19.91 19.91
C LEU A 292 7.70 21.11 19.50
N ASP A 293 8.32 21.09 18.31
CA ASP A 293 9.03 22.28 17.79
C ASP A 293 8.09 23.45 17.53
N VAL A 294 6.92 23.18 16.94
CA VAL A 294 5.89 24.19 16.68
C VAL A 294 5.36 24.75 18.00
N ILE A 295 5.06 23.87 18.97
CA ILE A 295 4.54 24.22 20.29
C ILE A 295 5.54 25.09 21.06
N GLU A 296 6.82 24.70 21.14
CA GLU A 296 7.84 25.47 21.86
C GLU A 296 7.97 26.87 21.25
N ARG A 297 8.04 26.94 19.91
CA ARG A 297 8.19 28.21 19.19
C ARG A 297 7.02 29.16 19.42
N VAL A 298 5.79 28.67 19.35
CA VAL A 298 4.59 29.50 19.52
C VAL A 298 4.37 29.87 20.98
N LEU A 299 4.52 28.93 21.92
CA LEU A 299 4.31 29.19 23.35
C LEU A 299 5.33 30.19 23.92
N ALA A 300 6.55 30.23 23.36
CA ALA A 300 7.58 31.19 23.72
C ALA A 300 7.24 32.65 23.33
N ASP A 301 6.26 32.88 22.46
CA ASP A 301 5.93 34.23 22.00
C ASP A 301 5.43 35.12 23.17
N PRO A 302 6.01 36.34 23.34
CA PRO A 302 5.61 37.27 24.39
C PRO A 302 4.14 37.71 24.33
N GLN A 303 3.53 37.72 23.14
CA GLN A 303 2.13 38.12 22.96
C GLN A 303 1.16 37.17 23.67
N LEU A 304 1.59 35.94 23.98
CA LEU A 304 0.79 34.97 24.70
C LEU A 304 0.91 35.09 26.23
N ALA A 305 1.75 36.00 26.76
CA ALA A 305 1.97 36.12 28.20
C ALA A 305 0.66 36.44 28.95
N GLY A 306 0.46 35.83 30.11
CA GLY A 306 -0.77 35.98 30.92
C GLY A 306 -2.01 35.29 30.36
N TRP A 307 -1.91 34.52 29.27
CA TRP A 307 -3.01 33.70 28.75
C TRP A 307 -2.81 32.24 29.10
N ASN A 308 -3.77 31.67 29.83
CA ASN A 308 -3.71 30.30 30.35
C ASN A 308 -4.48 29.29 29.47
N GLY A 309 -4.80 29.68 28.23
CA GLY A 309 -5.66 28.91 27.32
C GLY A 309 -4.92 28.11 26.25
N PHE A 310 -3.58 28.15 26.23
CA PHE A 310 -2.79 27.37 25.29
C PHE A 310 -2.89 25.88 25.68
N GLY A 311 -3.46 25.07 24.80
CA GLY A 311 -3.77 23.66 25.04
C GLY A 311 -2.99 22.72 24.14
N VAL A 312 -2.54 21.58 24.68
CA VAL A 312 -1.87 20.51 23.94
C VAL A 312 -2.52 19.17 24.23
N VAL A 313 -2.83 18.39 23.20
CA VAL A 313 -3.32 17.02 23.35
C VAL A 313 -2.14 16.04 23.39
N VAL A 314 -2.20 15.03 24.26
CA VAL A 314 -1.21 13.95 24.35
C VAL A 314 -1.90 12.59 24.41
N GLN A 315 -1.30 11.56 23.80
CA GLN A 315 -1.96 10.28 23.50
C GLN A 315 -1.37 9.12 24.32
N ALA A 316 -2.10 8.65 25.33
CA ALA A 316 -1.64 7.61 26.26
C ALA A 316 -1.30 6.25 25.62
N TYR A 317 -1.82 5.95 24.42
CA TYR A 317 -1.46 4.75 23.67
C TYR A 317 0.00 4.72 23.21
N GLY A 318 0.69 5.86 23.28
CA GLY A 318 2.07 6.07 22.85
C GLY A 318 2.99 5.97 24.06
N PRO A 319 4.03 5.12 24.03
CA PRO A 319 4.97 4.99 25.15
C PRO A 319 5.73 6.27 25.53
N ARG A 320 5.79 7.25 24.62
CA ARG A 320 6.45 8.56 24.80
C ARG A 320 5.67 9.52 25.70
N THR A 321 4.38 9.31 25.89
CA THR A 321 3.47 10.34 26.44
C THR A 321 3.83 10.81 27.85
N ALA A 322 4.29 9.91 28.72
CA ALA A 322 4.72 10.28 30.06
C ALA A 322 5.92 11.25 30.07
N PHE A 323 6.80 11.16 29.07
CA PHE A 323 7.95 12.06 28.89
C PHE A 323 7.55 13.37 28.19
N VAL A 324 6.58 13.33 27.28
CA VAL A 324 6.00 14.53 26.69
C VAL A 324 5.37 15.41 27.77
N ILE A 325 4.70 14.81 28.76
CA ILE A 325 4.15 15.54 29.92
C ILE A 325 5.26 16.20 30.75
N ASP A 326 6.40 15.52 30.97
CA ASP A 326 7.56 16.15 31.63
C ASP A 326 8.06 17.37 30.86
N TRP A 327 8.18 17.21 29.54
CA TRP A 327 8.67 18.27 28.68
C TRP A 327 7.72 19.47 28.68
N LEU A 328 6.41 19.24 28.56
CA LEU A 328 5.39 20.30 28.64
C LEU A 328 5.44 21.04 29.99
N TYR A 329 5.58 20.32 31.11
CA TYR A 329 5.73 20.93 32.43
C TYR A 329 7.02 21.76 32.54
N ALA A 330 8.13 21.26 32.00
CA ALA A 330 9.41 21.97 31.99
C ALA A 330 9.36 23.23 31.10
N VAL A 331 8.72 23.17 29.92
CA VAL A 331 8.51 24.32 29.04
C VAL A 331 7.63 25.37 29.72
N ALA A 332 6.51 24.95 30.33
CA ALA A 332 5.61 25.83 31.05
C ALA A 332 6.33 26.56 32.19
N ASN A 333 7.17 25.87 32.96
CA ASN A 333 8.00 26.49 33.99
C ASN A 333 9.06 27.45 33.42
N LYS A 334 9.77 27.04 32.37
CA LYS A 334 10.80 27.87 31.71
C LYS A 334 10.23 29.19 31.19
N LEU A 335 9.01 29.17 30.64
CA LEU A 335 8.37 30.32 30.02
C LEU A 335 7.40 31.07 30.95
N ASP A 336 7.29 30.63 32.20
CA ASP A 336 6.32 31.12 33.20
C ASP A 336 4.87 31.14 32.66
N ARG A 337 4.42 30.01 32.11
CA ARG A 337 3.08 29.84 31.53
C ARG A 337 2.28 28.81 32.30
N ASN A 338 0.95 28.99 32.29
CA ASN A 338 0.03 27.91 32.60
C ASN A 338 -0.61 27.43 31.30
N ILE A 339 -0.67 26.12 31.11
CA ILE A 339 -1.17 25.50 29.88
C ILE A 339 -2.25 24.47 30.19
N MET A 340 -3.09 24.17 29.22
CA MET A 340 -4.07 23.09 29.30
C MET A 340 -3.46 21.83 28.66
N VAL A 341 -3.61 20.66 29.28
CA VAL A 341 -3.14 19.40 28.68
C VAL A 341 -4.28 18.40 28.64
N ARG A 342 -4.69 18.05 27.42
CA ARG A 342 -5.72 17.04 27.19
C ARG A 342 -5.07 15.67 27.04
N LEU A 343 -5.38 14.78 27.98
CA LEU A 343 -4.97 13.38 27.91
C LEU A 343 -6.07 12.57 27.21
N VAL A 344 -5.74 11.99 26.06
CA VAL A 344 -6.57 11.02 25.33
C VAL A 344 -5.89 9.66 25.33
N LYS A 345 -6.60 8.60 24.89
CA LYS A 345 -5.94 7.33 24.57
C LYS A 345 -5.14 7.46 23.26
N GLY A 346 -5.84 7.65 22.14
CA GLY A 346 -5.25 7.81 20.81
C GLY A 346 -6.24 7.34 19.74
N ALA A 347 -6.12 7.87 18.52
CA ALA A 347 -7.12 7.69 17.46
C ALA A 347 -6.56 7.09 16.15
N TYR A 348 -5.27 6.75 16.11
CA TYR A 348 -4.56 6.32 14.89
C TYR A 348 -3.94 4.93 15.03
N TRP A 349 -4.38 4.13 16.02
CA TRP A 349 -3.66 2.93 16.46
C TRP A 349 -3.40 1.92 15.33
N ASP A 350 -4.41 1.60 14.52
CA ASP A 350 -4.28 0.69 13.39
C ASP A 350 -3.36 1.21 12.28
N THR A 351 -3.41 2.51 12.03
CA THR A 351 -2.51 3.23 11.10
C THR A 351 -1.07 3.11 11.56
N GLU A 352 -0.80 3.24 12.87
CA GLU A 352 0.54 3.09 13.43
C GLU A 352 1.06 1.65 13.35
N ILE A 353 0.20 0.65 13.56
CA ILE A 353 0.56 -0.77 13.37
C ILE A 353 0.91 -1.03 11.90
N LYS A 354 0.04 -0.62 10.95
CA LYS A 354 0.27 -0.78 9.51
C LYS A 354 1.54 -0.06 9.08
N ARG A 355 1.72 1.21 9.46
CA ARG A 355 2.90 2.03 9.10
C ARG A 355 4.20 1.37 9.58
N ALA A 356 4.27 0.92 10.83
CA ALA A 356 5.46 0.27 11.37
C ALA A 356 5.79 -1.05 10.65
N GLN A 357 4.77 -1.85 10.29
CA GLN A 357 4.93 -3.08 9.51
C GLN A 357 5.40 -2.81 8.08
N THR A 358 4.74 -1.88 7.38
CA THR A 358 5.09 -1.48 6.01
C THR A 358 6.52 -0.94 5.95
N LEU A 359 6.93 -0.13 6.93
CA LEU A 359 8.28 0.42 7.01
C LEU A 359 9.32 -0.58 7.53
N GLY A 360 8.96 -1.75 8.05
CA GLY A 360 9.92 -2.74 8.56
C GLY A 360 10.69 -2.25 9.80
N LEU A 361 10.02 -1.50 10.68
CA LEU A 361 10.61 -0.90 11.89
C LEU A 361 10.92 -1.96 12.97
N PRO A 362 11.81 -1.68 13.94
CA PRO A 362 12.13 -2.66 14.99
C PRO A 362 10.97 -2.94 15.98
N GLY A 363 9.96 -2.07 16.05
CA GLY A 363 8.82 -2.18 16.96
C GLY A 363 7.70 -1.21 16.60
N TYR A 364 6.81 -0.95 17.55
CA TYR A 364 5.65 -0.09 17.36
C TYR A 364 5.75 1.20 18.17
N PRO A 365 5.27 2.34 17.65
CA PRO A 365 5.24 3.60 18.39
C PRO A 365 4.03 3.72 19.33
N VAL A 366 3.22 2.66 19.41
CA VAL A 366 2.02 2.52 20.23
C VAL A 366 2.02 1.16 20.92
N PHE A 367 1.34 1.05 22.06
CA PHE A 367 1.10 -0.22 22.73
C PHE A 367 0.26 -1.15 21.86
N THR A 368 0.58 -2.44 21.86
CA THR A 368 -0.11 -3.44 21.02
C THR A 368 -1.30 -4.09 21.71
N ARG A 369 -1.43 -3.90 23.02
CA ARG A 369 -2.61 -4.31 23.81
C ARG A 369 -3.37 -3.11 24.32
N LYS A 370 -4.71 -3.20 24.28
CA LYS A 370 -5.58 -2.16 24.86
C LYS A 370 -5.33 -1.92 26.36
N ALA A 371 -5.14 -2.98 27.16
CA ALA A 371 -4.91 -2.86 28.61
C ALA A 371 -3.64 -2.07 28.95
N ASN A 372 -2.58 -2.21 28.14
CA ASN A 372 -1.33 -1.45 28.31
C ASN A 372 -1.56 0.05 28.12
N THR A 373 -2.42 0.43 27.15
CA THR A 373 -2.85 1.82 26.97
C THR A 373 -3.63 2.35 28.18
N ASP A 374 -4.48 1.53 28.80
CA ASP A 374 -5.21 1.93 30.02
C ASP A 374 -4.26 2.20 31.20
N VAL A 375 -3.27 1.32 31.41
CA VAL A 375 -2.21 1.51 32.42
C VAL A 375 -1.43 2.79 32.15
N SER A 376 -1.01 3.01 30.90
CA SER A 376 -0.33 4.23 30.46
C SER A 376 -1.18 5.48 30.74
N TYR A 377 -2.48 5.43 30.48
CA TYR A 377 -3.40 6.53 30.73
C TYR A 377 -3.46 6.88 32.23
N MET A 378 -3.61 5.87 33.10
CA MET A 378 -3.62 6.10 34.55
C MET A 378 -2.30 6.68 35.06
N ALA A 379 -1.16 6.18 34.57
CA ALA A 379 0.16 6.69 34.90
C ALA A 379 0.32 8.17 34.49
N CYS A 380 -0.08 8.51 33.26
CA CYS A 380 -0.05 9.88 32.76
C CYS A 380 -1.02 10.79 33.52
N ALA A 381 -2.19 10.28 33.92
CA ALA A 381 -3.15 11.03 34.70
C ALA A 381 -2.64 11.34 36.12
N ARG A 382 -2.03 10.35 36.79
CA ARG A 382 -1.34 10.55 38.08
C ARG A 382 -0.33 11.69 37.99
N LYS A 383 0.47 11.69 36.92
CA LYS A 383 1.50 12.69 36.67
C LYS A 383 0.92 14.08 36.47
N LEU A 384 -0.08 14.23 35.60
CA LEU A 384 -0.77 15.51 35.37
C LEU A 384 -1.41 16.07 36.66
N LEU A 385 -2.02 15.21 37.48
CA LEU A 385 -2.57 15.61 38.78
C LEU A 385 -1.51 16.09 39.79
N SER A 386 -0.24 15.75 39.59
CA SER A 386 0.88 16.26 40.41
C SER A 386 1.49 17.57 39.92
N MET A 387 1.07 18.05 38.74
CA MET A 387 1.64 19.21 38.04
C MET A 387 0.63 20.35 37.88
N THR A 388 -0.38 20.40 38.77
CA THR A 388 -1.52 21.34 38.65
C THR A 388 -1.19 22.80 38.96
N ASP A 389 0.04 23.07 39.41
CA ASP A 389 0.60 24.41 39.59
C ASP A 389 0.88 25.12 38.25
N ARG A 390 1.15 24.35 37.18
CA ARG A 390 1.38 24.87 35.81
C ARG A 390 0.46 24.30 34.75
N ILE A 391 0.00 23.07 34.94
CA ILE A 391 -0.82 22.37 33.95
C ILE A 391 -2.24 22.26 34.45
N TYR A 392 -3.20 22.64 33.62
CA TYR A 392 -4.60 22.31 33.84
C TYR A 392 -4.95 21.00 33.11
N PRO A 393 -5.13 19.86 33.82
CA PRO A 393 -5.38 18.57 33.18
C PRO A 393 -6.81 18.48 32.65
N GLN A 394 -6.95 17.92 31.45
CA GLN A 394 -8.23 17.66 30.82
C GLN A 394 -8.30 16.17 30.43
N PHE A 395 -9.05 15.39 31.19
CA PHE A 395 -9.12 13.94 30.99
C PHE A 395 -10.24 13.55 30.03
N ALA A 396 -9.87 13.33 28.77
CA ALA A 396 -10.79 12.90 27.72
C ALA A 396 -10.92 11.37 27.72
N THR A 397 -12.06 10.86 28.19
CA THR A 397 -12.34 9.41 28.25
C THR A 397 -13.83 9.14 28.40
N HIS A 398 -14.29 8.03 27.83
CA HIS A 398 -15.63 7.49 28.04
C HIS A 398 -15.63 6.23 28.89
N ASN A 399 -14.46 5.80 29.40
CA ASN A 399 -14.32 4.57 30.18
C ASN A 399 -14.54 4.84 31.68
N ALA A 400 -15.55 4.18 32.28
CA ALA A 400 -15.91 4.38 33.68
C ALA A 400 -14.80 4.00 34.67
N HIS A 401 -13.98 2.98 34.37
CA HIS A 401 -12.82 2.60 35.20
C HIS A 401 -11.79 3.73 35.23
N THR A 402 -11.44 4.26 34.06
CA THR A 402 -10.52 5.40 33.96
C THR A 402 -11.04 6.62 34.72
N VAL A 403 -12.35 6.91 34.64
CA VAL A 403 -12.98 8.00 35.40
C VAL A 403 -12.88 7.75 36.91
N ALA A 404 -13.24 6.55 37.38
CA ALA A 404 -13.15 6.19 38.79
C ALA A 404 -11.71 6.26 39.32
N ALA A 405 -10.73 5.83 38.51
CA ALA A 405 -9.31 5.93 38.83
C ALA A 405 -8.90 7.39 39.04
N ILE A 406 -9.22 8.28 38.09
CA ILE A 406 -8.90 9.72 38.21
C ILE A 406 -9.54 10.32 39.47
N LEU A 407 -10.81 10.03 39.73
CA LEU A 407 -11.51 10.54 40.90
C LEU A 407 -10.90 10.06 42.22
N SER A 408 -10.37 8.83 42.24
CA SER A 408 -9.63 8.28 43.38
C SER A 408 -8.25 8.95 43.54
N MET A 409 -7.56 9.21 42.43
CA MET A 409 -6.23 9.82 42.43
C MET A 409 -6.23 11.32 42.75
N ALA A 410 -7.31 12.04 42.42
CA ALA A 410 -7.39 13.48 42.56
C ALA A 410 -7.68 13.91 44.01
N LYS A 411 -6.91 14.89 44.51
CA LYS A 411 -7.15 15.52 45.82
C LYS A 411 -8.16 16.66 45.73
N ASP A 412 -8.08 17.46 44.67
CA ASP A 412 -8.97 18.57 44.37
C ASP A 412 -9.72 18.30 43.07
N ARG A 413 -11.06 18.43 43.08
CA ARG A 413 -11.92 18.21 41.92
C ARG A 413 -12.01 19.44 41.01
N THR A 414 -11.52 20.59 41.48
CA THR A 414 -11.52 21.86 40.74
C THR A 414 -10.21 22.11 39.97
N SER A 415 -9.18 21.29 40.21
CA SER A 415 -7.88 21.40 39.55
C SER A 415 -7.84 20.79 38.14
N PHE A 416 -8.88 20.06 37.74
CA PHE A 416 -8.99 19.42 36.42
C PHE A 416 -10.41 19.52 35.83
N GLU A 417 -10.59 19.01 34.62
CA GLU A 417 -11.90 18.68 34.03
C GLU A 417 -11.87 17.32 33.35
N PHE A 418 -13.04 16.70 33.23
CA PHE A 418 -13.24 15.62 32.26
C PHE A 418 -13.58 16.20 30.89
N GLN A 419 -13.38 15.40 29.84
CA GLN A 419 -13.90 15.67 28.53
C GLN A 419 -14.56 14.45 27.91
N ARG A 420 -15.54 14.69 27.04
CA ARG A 420 -16.23 13.68 26.25
C ARG A 420 -16.49 14.19 24.84
N LEU A 421 -16.80 13.28 23.94
CA LEU A 421 -17.29 13.62 22.61
C LEU A 421 -18.76 14.04 22.64
N HIS A 422 -19.16 14.92 21.73
CA HIS A 422 -20.58 15.09 21.38
C HIS A 422 -21.19 13.76 20.91
N GLY A 423 -22.44 13.51 21.28
CA GLY A 423 -23.13 12.25 20.96
C GLY A 423 -22.69 11.02 21.77
N MET A 424 -21.63 11.09 22.60
CA MET A 424 -21.10 9.91 23.31
C MET A 424 -20.77 10.16 24.78
N GLY A 425 -20.98 9.15 25.62
CA GLY A 425 -20.63 9.15 27.06
C GLY A 425 -21.36 10.20 27.89
N GLU A 426 -22.52 10.68 27.42
CA GLU A 426 -23.28 11.69 28.15
C GLU A 426 -23.80 11.16 29.49
N ALA A 427 -24.39 9.96 29.50
CA ALA A 427 -24.95 9.37 30.71
C ALA A 427 -23.88 9.19 31.81
N LEU A 428 -22.68 8.71 31.43
CA LEU A 428 -21.55 8.57 32.34
C LEU A 428 -21.15 9.93 32.94
N HIS A 429 -20.87 10.92 32.10
CA HIS A 429 -20.38 12.21 32.57
C HIS A 429 -21.45 13.03 33.29
N GLU A 430 -22.74 12.86 32.97
CA GLU A 430 -23.82 13.50 33.72
C GLU A 430 -23.97 12.89 35.12
N THR A 431 -23.84 11.56 35.23
CA THR A 431 -23.83 10.86 36.53
C THR A 431 -22.66 11.35 37.39
N VAL A 432 -21.46 11.40 36.82
CA VAL A 432 -20.24 11.84 37.52
C VAL A 432 -20.32 13.32 37.90
N ARG A 433 -20.77 14.19 36.99
CA ARG A 433 -20.93 15.63 37.25
C ARG A 433 -21.90 15.90 38.41
N LYS A 434 -23.03 15.19 38.44
CA LYS A 434 -24.03 15.32 39.52
C LYS A 434 -23.54 14.78 40.86
N ALA A 435 -22.86 13.63 40.85
CA ALA A 435 -22.39 12.98 42.07
C ALA A 435 -21.15 13.64 42.68
N GLU A 436 -20.21 14.10 41.83
CA GLU A 436 -18.86 14.52 42.26
C GLU A 436 -18.60 16.02 42.09
N GLY A 437 -19.50 16.76 41.44
CA GLY A 437 -19.33 18.19 41.16
C GLY A 437 -18.20 18.51 40.17
N THR A 438 -17.70 17.52 39.42
CA THR A 438 -16.63 17.73 38.43
C THR A 438 -17.13 18.45 37.17
N ARG A 439 -16.25 19.17 36.49
CA ARG A 439 -16.56 19.77 35.17
C ARG A 439 -16.40 18.76 34.04
N CYS A 440 -17.18 18.94 32.98
CA CYS A 440 -17.05 18.18 31.75
C CYS A 440 -17.13 19.12 30.52
N ARG A 441 -16.15 19.02 29.63
CA ARG A 441 -16.14 19.71 28.34
C ARG A 441 -16.48 18.75 27.20
N ILE A 442 -17.39 19.16 26.33
CA ILE A 442 -17.83 18.41 25.16
C ILE A 442 -16.97 18.83 23.96
N TYR A 443 -16.21 17.90 23.40
CA TYR A 443 -15.56 18.04 22.11
C TYR A 443 -16.61 17.89 21.01
N ALA A 444 -16.88 18.96 20.27
CA ALA A 444 -18.01 19.05 19.36
C ALA A 444 -17.57 19.29 17.91
N PRO A 445 -17.79 18.34 17.00
CA PRO A 445 -17.52 18.52 15.58
C PRO A 445 -18.43 19.57 14.96
N VAL A 446 -17.85 20.43 14.10
CA VAL A 446 -18.52 21.52 13.39
C VAL A 446 -17.97 21.60 11.97
N GLY A 447 -18.82 21.47 10.96
CA GLY A 447 -18.40 21.61 9.57
C GLY A 447 -19.40 21.02 8.59
N ALA A 448 -19.13 21.21 7.30
CA ALA A 448 -19.98 20.66 6.24
C ALA A 448 -19.98 19.13 6.28
N HIS A 449 -21.09 18.50 5.86
CA HIS A 449 -21.16 17.03 5.79
C HIS A 449 -20.09 16.42 4.88
N SER A 450 -19.65 17.14 3.84
CA SER A 450 -18.54 16.72 2.98
C SER A 450 -17.23 16.52 3.74
N ASP A 451 -17.01 17.25 4.84
CA ASP A 451 -15.76 17.23 5.61
C ASP A 451 -15.87 16.27 6.81
N LEU A 452 -17.09 15.94 7.23
CA LEU A 452 -17.40 15.05 8.34
C LEU A 452 -17.00 13.59 8.11
N LEU A 453 -17.19 13.08 6.89
CA LEU A 453 -17.39 11.64 6.72
C LEU A 453 -16.10 10.81 6.76
N ALA A 454 -14.98 11.37 6.29
CA ALA A 454 -13.66 10.75 6.47
C ALA A 454 -13.28 10.67 7.96
N TYR A 455 -13.66 11.69 8.72
CA TYR A 455 -13.50 11.73 10.18
C TYR A 455 -14.48 10.79 10.91
N LEU A 456 -15.68 10.59 10.36
CA LEU A 456 -16.76 9.82 10.97
C LEU A 456 -16.38 8.34 11.14
N VAL A 457 -15.79 7.70 10.12
CA VAL A 457 -15.39 6.29 10.21
C VAL A 457 -14.38 6.07 11.33
N ARG A 458 -13.31 6.87 11.37
CA ARG A 458 -12.31 6.81 12.45
C ARG A 458 -12.95 7.04 13.82
N ARG A 459 -13.88 8.01 13.91
CA ARG A 459 -14.56 8.33 15.17
C ARG A 459 -15.45 7.21 15.69
N LEU A 460 -16.06 6.51 14.76
CA LEU A 460 -16.93 5.37 15.03
C LEU A 460 -16.13 4.12 15.38
N LEU A 461 -15.01 3.88 14.73
CA LEU A 461 -14.07 2.80 15.09
C LEU A 461 -13.50 2.99 16.50
N GLU A 462 -13.18 4.23 16.90
CA GLU A 462 -12.69 4.57 18.25
C GLU A 462 -13.61 4.05 19.37
N ASN A 463 -14.92 4.00 19.11
CA ASN A 463 -15.92 3.68 20.12
C ASN A 463 -16.76 2.43 19.83
N GLY A 464 -16.70 1.90 18.60
CA GLY A 464 -17.48 0.76 18.13
C GLY A 464 -16.73 -0.57 18.05
N ALA A 465 -15.42 -0.59 18.30
CA ALA A 465 -14.67 -1.83 18.43
C ALA A 465 -15.21 -2.69 19.59
N ASN A 466 -15.16 -4.02 19.49
CA ASN A 466 -15.65 -4.94 20.55
C ASN A 466 -14.95 -4.73 21.91
N SER A 467 -13.71 -4.24 21.89
CA SER A 467 -12.92 -3.87 23.06
C SER A 467 -13.26 -2.48 23.62
N SER A 468 -14.10 -1.70 22.94
CA SER A 468 -14.56 -0.40 23.39
C SER A 468 -15.50 -0.53 24.58
N PHE A 469 -15.29 0.34 25.56
CA PHE A 469 -16.17 0.46 26.73
C PHE A 469 -17.61 0.80 26.33
N VAL A 470 -17.82 1.63 25.30
CA VAL A 470 -19.16 2.08 24.88
C VAL A 470 -19.98 0.89 24.38
N HIS A 471 -19.36 -0.01 23.61
CA HIS A 471 -20.01 -1.24 23.12
C HIS A 471 -20.38 -2.18 24.28
N GLN A 472 -19.45 -2.42 25.22
CA GLN A 472 -19.70 -3.31 26.37
C GLN A 472 -20.73 -2.72 27.34
N LEU A 473 -20.82 -1.40 27.45
CA LEU A 473 -21.76 -0.73 28.34
C LEU A 473 -23.22 -1.03 27.97
N THR A 474 -23.53 -1.10 26.68
CA THR A 474 -24.88 -1.38 26.15
C THR A 474 -25.21 -2.88 26.09
N ASP A 475 -24.20 -3.74 26.16
CA ASP A 475 -24.37 -5.20 26.16
C ASP A 475 -24.77 -5.72 27.55
N GLU A 476 -26.04 -6.10 27.72
CA GLU A 476 -26.57 -6.60 29.00
C GLU A 476 -25.98 -7.96 29.42
N ASP A 477 -25.42 -8.73 28.49
CA ASP A 477 -24.77 -10.02 28.78
C ASP A 477 -23.41 -9.82 29.47
N VAL A 478 -22.80 -8.63 29.34
CA VAL A 478 -21.55 -8.29 30.02
C VAL A 478 -21.83 -7.71 31.40
N ALA A 479 -21.35 -8.38 32.45
CA ALA A 479 -21.48 -7.90 33.83
C ALA A 479 -20.71 -6.58 34.07
N PRO A 480 -21.25 -5.62 34.86
CA PRO A 480 -20.57 -4.37 35.20
C PRO A 480 -19.15 -4.54 35.73
N GLU A 481 -18.89 -5.59 36.51
CA GLU A 481 -17.58 -5.93 37.06
C GLU A 481 -16.57 -6.34 35.99
N ALA A 482 -17.03 -6.96 34.90
CA ALA A 482 -16.17 -7.31 33.77
C ALA A 482 -15.72 -6.05 33.01
N ILE A 483 -16.63 -5.08 32.83
CA ILE A 483 -16.35 -3.78 32.19
C ILE A 483 -15.42 -2.93 33.08
N ALA A 484 -15.63 -3.00 34.39
CA ALA A 484 -14.85 -2.31 35.41
C ALA A 484 -13.61 -3.09 35.88
N ARG A 485 -13.16 -4.10 35.12
CA ARG A 485 -11.99 -4.89 35.48
C ARG A 485 -10.75 -4.01 35.56
N ASP A 486 -9.90 -4.30 36.54
CA ASP A 486 -8.63 -3.61 36.71
C ASP A 486 -7.66 -3.91 35.54
N PRO A 487 -7.20 -2.88 34.80
CA PRO A 487 -6.26 -3.08 33.71
C PRO A 487 -4.88 -3.54 34.20
N LEU A 488 -4.46 -3.21 35.42
CA LEU A 488 -3.18 -3.72 35.97
C LEU A 488 -3.26 -5.22 36.24
N GLU A 489 -4.37 -5.70 36.81
CA GLU A 489 -4.61 -7.13 37.01
C GLU A 489 -4.68 -7.87 35.67
N THR A 490 -5.34 -7.25 34.70
CA THR A 490 -5.44 -7.79 33.33
C THR A 490 -4.05 -7.97 32.72
N VAL A 491 -3.17 -6.97 32.84
CA VAL A 491 -1.77 -7.06 32.39
C VAL A 491 -1.00 -8.16 33.14
N GLU A 492 -1.16 -8.26 34.45
CA GLU A 492 -0.51 -9.28 35.30
C GLU A 492 -0.92 -10.71 34.89
N MET A 493 -2.14 -10.91 34.37
CA MET A 493 -2.67 -12.22 33.97
C MET A 493 -2.46 -12.58 32.49
N GLN A 494 -2.36 -11.60 31.59
CA GLN A 494 -2.40 -11.83 30.12
C GLN A 494 -1.10 -12.36 29.50
N GLY A 495 -0.04 -12.57 30.29
CA GLY A 495 1.23 -13.12 29.82
C GLY A 495 2.14 -12.04 29.19
N PRO A 496 2.70 -12.25 27.98
CA PRO A 496 3.62 -11.29 27.37
C PRO A 496 3.01 -9.90 27.18
N ALA A 497 3.80 -8.85 27.42
CA ALA A 497 3.36 -7.46 27.30
C ALA A 497 2.86 -7.13 25.89
N THR A 498 3.55 -7.61 24.85
CA THR A 498 3.14 -7.46 23.46
C THR A 498 1.96 -8.38 23.10
N ASN A 499 1.10 -7.96 22.18
CA ASN A 499 0.00 -8.77 21.67
C ASN A 499 0.52 -9.87 20.71
N PRO A 500 0.34 -11.18 21.04
CA PRO A 500 0.84 -12.28 20.21
C PRO A 500 0.15 -12.39 18.84
N SER A 501 -1.05 -11.81 18.68
CA SER A 501 -1.79 -11.77 17.42
C SER A 501 -1.29 -10.70 16.46
N ILE A 502 -0.44 -9.78 16.92
CA ILE A 502 0.13 -8.70 16.11
C ILE A 502 1.61 -9.04 15.89
N PRO A 503 1.99 -9.59 14.72
CA PRO A 503 3.36 -9.97 14.46
C PRO A 503 4.22 -8.71 14.36
N ALA A 504 5.36 -8.68 15.07
CA ALA A 504 6.35 -7.61 14.93
C ALA A 504 6.70 -7.38 13.44
N PRO A 505 7.09 -6.16 13.02
CA PRO A 505 7.35 -5.87 11.61
C PRO A 505 8.37 -6.80 10.95
N ALA A 506 9.36 -7.29 11.69
CA ALA A 506 10.35 -8.25 11.21
C ALA A 506 9.78 -9.65 10.90
N ALA A 507 8.60 -9.98 11.43
CA ALA A 507 8.00 -11.31 11.44
C ALA A 507 6.67 -11.40 10.64
N ILE A 508 6.29 -10.36 9.90
CA ILE A 508 5.02 -10.32 9.15
C ILE A 508 4.86 -11.40 8.07
N PHE A 509 5.97 -12.02 7.65
CA PHE A 509 5.98 -13.14 6.69
C PHE A 509 6.06 -14.52 7.36
N GLY A 510 5.84 -14.57 8.68
CA GLY A 510 5.88 -15.80 9.47
C GLY A 510 7.26 -16.45 9.55
N ALA A 511 7.29 -17.76 9.85
CA ALA A 511 8.53 -18.51 10.01
C ALA A 511 9.30 -18.73 8.69
N GLY A 512 8.67 -18.49 7.53
CA GLY A 512 9.28 -18.74 6.21
C GLY A 512 10.44 -17.80 5.90
N ARG A 513 10.37 -16.53 6.34
CA ARG A 513 11.45 -15.55 6.19
C ARG A 513 11.31 -14.35 7.13
N LYS A 514 12.43 -13.71 7.43
CA LYS A 514 12.47 -12.39 8.09
C LYS A 514 12.21 -11.28 7.05
N ASN A 515 11.44 -10.26 7.43
CA ASN A 515 11.26 -9.03 6.65
C ASN A 515 12.56 -8.20 6.59
N ALA A 516 12.78 -7.44 5.52
CA ALA A 516 13.86 -6.46 5.44
C ALA A 516 13.71 -5.36 6.51
N LYS A 517 14.83 -5.02 7.17
CA LYS A 517 14.91 -3.89 8.10
C LYS A 517 14.65 -2.58 7.37
N GLY A 518 13.86 -1.68 7.95
CA GLY A 518 13.76 -0.30 7.49
C GLY A 518 14.37 0.74 8.40
N TRP A 519 14.29 1.98 7.92
CA TRP A 519 14.78 3.18 8.59
C TRP A 519 13.67 4.23 8.51
N ASP A 520 13.20 4.69 9.67
CA ASP A 520 12.19 5.74 9.69
C ASP A 520 12.83 7.10 9.43
N ILE A 521 12.65 7.62 8.22
CA ILE A 521 13.19 8.92 7.81
C ILE A 521 12.39 10.10 8.36
N THR A 522 11.40 9.85 9.23
CA THR A 522 10.73 10.89 10.02
C THR A 522 11.25 10.95 11.46
N ASP A 523 12.01 9.95 11.92
CA ASP A 523 12.60 9.94 13.25
C ASP A 523 13.92 10.75 13.27
N PRO A 524 14.03 11.84 14.05
CA PRO A 524 15.25 12.64 14.14
C PRO A 524 16.49 11.86 14.58
N VAL A 525 16.33 10.81 15.40
CA VAL A 525 17.48 9.98 15.87
C VAL A 525 18.00 9.13 14.72
N THR A 526 17.11 8.44 14.03
CA THR A 526 17.43 7.66 12.83
C THR A 526 18.03 8.55 11.74
N LEU A 527 17.44 9.71 11.46
CA LEU A 527 17.96 10.67 10.48
C LEU A 527 19.38 11.15 10.84
N ALA A 528 19.62 11.58 12.08
CA ALA A 528 20.95 12.03 12.49
C ALA A 528 22.01 10.93 12.36
N ALA A 529 21.65 9.67 12.68
CA ALA A 529 22.53 8.53 12.49
C ALA A 529 22.81 8.26 11.00
N LEU A 530 21.77 8.33 10.15
CA LEU A 530 21.89 8.17 8.71
C LEU A 530 22.73 9.28 8.07
N ASP A 531 22.51 10.54 8.44
CA ASP A 531 23.26 11.67 7.91
C ASP A 531 24.74 11.57 8.28
N LYS A 532 25.04 11.17 9.52
CA LYS A 532 26.42 10.90 9.94
C LYS A 532 27.05 9.79 9.10
N ALA A 533 26.36 8.66 8.93
CA ALA A 533 26.89 7.53 8.17
C ALA A 533 27.03 7.85 6.67
N LYS A 534 26.05 8.53 6.07
CA LYS A 534 26.06 8.96 4.67
C LYS A 534 27.13 10.04 4.41
N ALA A 535 27.40 10.91 5.38
CA ALA A 535 28.40 11.97 5.23
C ALA A 535 29.79 11.41 4.92
N GLU A 536 30.11 10.20 5.39
CA GLU A 536 31.36 9.53 5.03
C GLU A 536 31.48 9.35 3.52
N PHE A 537 30.37 9.16 2.81
CA PHE A 537 30.28 8.93 1.36
C PHE A 537 30.05 10.21 0.55
N LYS A 538 30.15 11.38 1.18
CA LYS A 538 30.11 12.68 0.52
C LYS A 538 31.44 12.98 -0.16
N GLY A 539 31.40 13.57 -1.35
CA GLY A 539 32.59 14.04 -2.08
C GLY A 539 32.89 13.26 -3.36
N PRO A 540 33.64 13.86 -4.29
CA PRO A 540 33.80 13.32 -5.63
C PRO A 540 34.73 12.10 -5.69
N ASP A 541 34.59 11.33 -6.78
CA ASP A 541 35.47 10.25 -7.24
C ASP A 541 35.77 9.18 -6.19
N ARG A 542 34.72 8.70 -5.52
CA ARG A 542 34.86 7.78 -4.38
C ARG A 542 34.85 6.31 -4.78
N TRP A 543 34.06 5.96 -5.80
CA TRP A 543 33.87 4.56 -6.19
C TRP A 543 34.54 4.25 -7.53
N ALA A 544 34.93 2.99 -7.70
CA ALA A 544 35.42 2.47 -8.96
C ALA A 544 34.70 1.16 -9.30
N ALA A 545 34.16 1.07 -10.51
CA ALA A 545 33.67 -0.17 -11.09
C ALA A 545 34.62 -0.62 -12.20
N LYS A 546 34.87 -1.93 -12.27
CA LYS A 546 35.60 -2.56 -13.37
C LYS A 546 35.02 -3.95 -13.61
N PRO A 547 35.32 -4.62 -14.74
CA PRO A 547 34.93 -6.01 -14.93
C PRO A 547 35.44 -6.85 -13.76
N ILE A 548 34.54 -7.56 -13.09
CA ILE A 548 34.86 -8.48 -12.00
C ILE A 548 34.82 -9.90 -12.60
N THR A 549 35.95 -10.29 -13.21
CA THR A 549 36.14 -11.56 -13.92
C THR A 549 37.64 -11.85 -14.06
N ARG A 550 38.01 -13.12 -14.24
CA ARG A 550 39.38 -13.51 -14.62
C ARG A 550 39.69 -13.26 -16.10
N ALA A 551 38.70 -12.91 -16.92
CA ALA A 551 38.90 -12.64 -18.34
C ALA A 551 39.77 -11.40 -18.54
N ALA A 552 40.93 -11.56 -19.20
CA ALA A 552 41.91 -10.49 -19.34
C ALA A 552 41.47 -9.40 -20.34
N GLY A 553 41.76 -8.14 -20.01
CA GLY A 553 41.48 -6.97 -20.84
C GLY A 553 40.64 -5.94 -20.10
N TYR A 554 40.50 -4.77 -20.70
CA TYR A 554 39.60 -3.72 -20.26
C TYR A 554 39.15 -2.94 -21.49
N GLY A 555 37.92 -2.46 -21.47
CA GLY A 555 37.38 -1.50 -22.42
C GLY A 555 37.75 -0.06 -22.03
N ALA A 556 36.96 0.89 -22.53
CA ALA A 556 37.13 2.30 -22.19
C ALA A 556 36.82 2.54 -20.70
N SER A 557 37.49 3.54 -20.12
CA SER A 557 37.12 4.06 -18.80
C SER A 557 36.42 5.40 -18.97
N ARG A 558 35.39 5.63 -18.17
CA ARG A 558 34.65 6.91 -18.12
C ARG A 558 34.23 7.25 -16.71
N LYS A 559 33.96 8.53 -16.49
CA LYS A 559 33.39 9.04 -15.25
C LYS A 559 31.91 8.67 -15.16
N VAL A 560 31.48 8.35 -13.95
CA VAL A 560 30.07 8.27 -13.57
C VAL A 560 29.76 9.54 -12.79
N VAL A 561 28.80 10.32 -13.28
CA VAL A 561 28.46 11.65 -12.75
C VAL A 561 27.11 11.63 -12.08
N ASN A 562 26.93 12.51 -11.11
CA ASN A 562 25.67 12.65 -10.41
C ASN A 562 24.63 13.33 -11.31
N PRO A 563 23.46 12.70 -11.58
CA PRO A 563 22.47 13.27 -12.48
C PRO A 563 21.90 14.61 -11.98
N ALA A 564 21.83 14.83 -10.66
CA ALA A 564 21.36 16.09 -10.09
C ALA A 564 22.43 17.19 -10.19
N LYS A 565 23.70 16.80 -10.24
CA LYS A 565 24.86 17.69 -10.23
C LYS A 565 25.95 17.14 -11.16
N PRO A 566 25.87 17.33 -12.49
CA PRO A 566 26.80 16.70 -13.43
C PRO A 566 28.29 17.02 -13.21
N GLY A 567 28.61 18.12 -12.51
CA GLY A 567 29.98 18.43 -12.08
C GLY A 567 30.50 17.58 -10.92
N ASP A 568 29.62 16.91 -10.16
CA ASP A 568 29.96 15.94 -9.12
C ASP A 568 30.21 14.56 -9.75
N VAL A 569 31.49 14.20 -9.88
CA VAL A 569 31.90 12.86 -10.30
C VAL A 569 31.67 11.92 -9.12
N VAL A 570 30.79 10.95 -9.27
CA VAL A 570 30.52 9.94 -8.22
C VAL A 570 31.70 8.96 -8.14
N GLY A 571 32.19 8.54 -9.30
CA GLY A 571 33.26 7.57 -9.42
C GLY A 571 33.66 7.34 -10.87
N THR A 572 34.40 6.26 -11.10
CA THR A 572 34.88 5.88 -12.44
C THR A 572 34.46 4.44 -12.75
N VAL A 573 34.02 4.20 -13.98
CA VAL A 573 33.80 2.83 -14.50
C VAL A 573 34.79 2.54 -15.60
N THR A 574 35.46 1.39 -15.50
CA THR A 574 36.13 0.73 -16.62
C THR A 574 35.17 -0.32 -17.16
N GLU A 575 34.85 -0.24 -18.46
CA GLU A 575 33.93 -1.18 -19.09
C GLU A 575 34.64 -2.47 -19.51
N ALA A 576 33.87 -3.53 -19.76
CA ALA A 576 34.36 -4.76 -20.35
C ALA A 576 34.58 -4.55 -21.85
N ALA A 577 35.69 -5.07 -22.37
CA ALA A 577 35.91 -5.14 -23.81
C ALA A 577 35.12 -6.30 -24.41
N ALA A 578 34.60 -6.15 -25.63
CA ALA A 578 33.87 -7.21 -26.35
C ALA A 578 34.63 -8.56 -26.36
N LYS A 579 35.96 -8.52 -26.50
CA LYS A 579 36.83 -9.71 -26.48
C LYS A 579 36.82 -10.48 -25.15
N GLN A 580 36.47 -9.84 -24.04
CA GLN A 580 36.38 -10.49 -22.72
C GLN A 580 35.14 -11.35 -22.58
N VAL A 581 34.05 -11.00 -23.28
CA VAL A 581 32.72 -11.60 -23.12
C VAL A 581 32.77 -13.12 -23.29
N SER A 582 33.30 -13.60 -24.43
CA SER A 582 33.36 -15.04 -24.71
C SER A 582 34.22 -15.82 -23.69
N THR A 583 35.26 -15.19 -23.15
CA THR A 583 36.11 -15.80 -22.11
C THR A 583 35.40 -15.85 -20.76
N ALA A 584 34.67 -14.79 -20.38
CA ALA A 584 33.87 -14.76 -19.17
C ALA A 584 32.74 -15.81 -19.19
N VAL A 585 32.05 -15.94 -20.34
CA VAL A 585 31.04 -16.99 -20.56
C VAL A 585 31.64 -18.38 -20.37
N ARG A 586 32.83 -18.64 -20.94
CA ARG A 586 33.54 -19.90 -20.75
C ARG A 586 33.79 -20.21 -19.27
N PHE A 587 34.30 -19.25 -18.50
CA PHE A 587 34.56 -19.46 -17.07
C PHE A 587 33.28 -19.72 -16.26
N ALA A 588 32.18 -19.04 -16.60
CA ALA A 588 30.90 -19.29 -15.94
C ALA A 588 30.43 -20.74 -16.18
N ILE A 589 30.51 -21.20 -17.42
CA ILE A 589 30.15 -22.58 -17.80
C ILE A 589 31.04 -23.61 -17.10
N GLU A 590 32.36 -23.39 -17.08
CA GLU A 590 33.32 -24.28 -16.42
C GLU A 590 33.04 -24.37 -14.89
N ALA A 591 32.62 -23.27 -14.25
CA ALA A 591 32.35 -23.23 -12.82
C ALA A 591 30.96 -23.75 -12.41
N GLN A 592 29.97 -23.69 -13.32
CA GLN A 592 28.58 -23.96 -13.01
C GLN A 592 28.30 -25.38 -12.46
N PRO A 593 28.90 -26.48 -12.96
CA PRO A 593 28.62 -27.82 -12.45
C PRO A 593 28.96 -27.97 -10.96
N ALA A 594 30.09 -27.42 -10.52
CA ALA A 594 30.49 -27.43 -9.11
C ALA A 594 29.54 -26.62 -8.23
N TRP A 595 29.00 -25.52 -8.77
CA TRP A 595 28.01 -24.71 -8.07
C TRP A 595 26.64 -25.41 -7.96
N ALA A 596 26.18 -26.06 -9.03
CA ALA A 596 24.94 -26.84 -9.00
C ALA A 596 25.02 -28.03 -8.03
N ALA A 597 26.19 -28.66 -7.92
CA ALA A 597 26.43 -29.76 -6.98
C ALA A 597 26.42 -29.31 -5.51
N LYS A 598 26.65 -28.03 -5.23
CA LYS A 598 26.58 -27.49 -3.87
C LYS A 598 25.15 -27.57 -3.34
N PRO A 599 24.89 -28.09 -2.11
CA PRO A 599 23.54 -28.20 -1.57
C PRO A 599 22.77 -26.88 -1.58
N VAL A 600 21.48 -26.95 -1.93
CA VAL A 600 20.58 -25.78 -1.99
C VAL A 600 20.53 -25.00 -0.69
N ALA A 601 20.54 -25.67 0.45
CA ALA A 601 20.58 -25.05 1.77
C ALA A 601 21.83 -24.16 1.96
N GLU A 602 22.98 -24.56 1.42
CA GLU A 602 24.20 -23.75 1.50
C GLU A 602 24.16 -22.56 0.53
N ARG A 603 23.58 -22.73 -0.67
CA ARG A 603 23.37 -21.63 -1.62
C ARG A 603 22.39 -20.60 -1.04
N ALA A 604 21.29 -21.07 -0.44
CA ALA A 604 20.32 -20.24 0.27
C ALA A 604 20.96 -19.51 1.47
N ALA A 605 21.85 -20.17 2.23
CA ALA A 605 22.59 -19.53 3.31
C ALA A 605 23.51 -18.40 2.82
N ILE A 606 24.12 -18.54 1.64
CA ILE A 606 24.90 -17.46 1.02
C ILE A 606 24.01 -16.24 0.73
N LEU A 607 22.83 -16.45 0.12
CA LEU A 607 21.89 -15.35 -0.15
C LEU A 607 21.45 -14.63 1.14
N ARG A 608 21.17 -15.38 2.22
CA ARG A 608 20.83 -14.78 3.52
C ARG A 608 21.97 -13.93 4.07
N ARG A 609 23.23 -14.40 3.96
CA ARG A 609 24.41 -13.60 4.35
C ARG A 609 24.58 -12.36 3.49
N THR A 610 24.34 -12.45 2.18
CA THR A 610 24.33 -11.26 1.30
C THR A 610 23.30 -10.25 1.78
N ALA A 611 22.10 -10.70 2.17
CA ALA A 611 21.04 -9.83 2.67
C ALA A 611 21.47 -9.09 3.94
N ASP A 612 22.13 -9.79 4.87
CA ASP A 612 22.65 -9.19 6.09
C ASP A 612 23.80 -8.20 5.81
N LEU A 613 24.67 -8.50 4.83
CA LEU A 613 25.71 -7.57 4.38
C LEU A 613 25.13 -6.32 3.73
N TYR A 614 24.02 -6.42 3.00
CA TYR A 614 23.33 -5.25 2.43
C TYR A 614 22.76 -4.36 3.52
N GLU A 615 22.09 -4.93 4.53
CA GLU A 615 21.59 -4.17 5.69
C GLU A 615 22.75 -3.52 6.48
N ALA A 616 23.89 -4.21 6.61
CA ALA A 616 25.09 -3.69 7.29
C ALA A 616 25.76 -2.54 6.53
N ASN A 617 25.65 -2.50 5.20
CA ASN A 617 26.24 -1.46 4.33
C ASN A 617 25.18 -0.48 3.78
N ALA A 618 24.00 -0.40 4.40
CA ALA A 618 22.87 0.36 3.86
C ALA A 618 23.17 1.84 3.61
N ALA A 619 23.95 2.50 4.48
CA ALA A 619 24.30 3.92 4.30
C ALA A 619 25.12 4.17 3.03
N GLU A 620 26.02 3.25 2.66
CA GLU A 620 26.76 3.31 1.40
C GLU A 620 25.82 3.13 0.21
N PHE A 621 24.91 2.16 0.29
CA PHE A 621 23.91 1.94 -0.76
C PHE A 621 22.96 3.11 -0.93
N PHE A 622 22.54 3.77 0.15
CA PHE A 622 21.75 5.00 0.06
C PHE A 622 22.54 6.11 -0.63
N ALA A 623 23.81 6.28 -0.30
CA ALA A 623 24.66 7.28 -0.95
C ALA A 623 24.85 6.99 -2.46
N LEU A 624 25.07 5.74 -2.83
CA LEU A 624 25.16 5.30 -4.23
C LEU A 624 23.83 5.50 -4.96
N ALA A 625 22.70 5.02 -4.42
CA ALA A 625 21.38 5.19 -5.02
C ALA A 625 21.05 6.68 -5.25
N THR A 626 21.38 7.54 -4.29
CA THR A 626 21.18 8.99 -4.43
C THR A 626 22.12 9.64 -5.45
N ARG A 627 23.42 9.38 -5.34
CA ARG A 627 24.42 10.10 -6.16
C ARG A 627 24.59 9.51 -7.55
N GLU A 628 24.50 8.20 -7.73
CA GLU A 628 24.63 7.55 -9.02
C GLU A 628 23.31 7.52 -9.79
N ALA A 629 22.21 7.18 -9.12
CA ALA A 629 20.91 6.97 -9.77
C ALA A 629 19.89 8.11 -9.55
N GLY A 630 20.24 9.14 -8.78
CA GLY A 630 19.37 10.31 -8.54
C GLY A 630 18.17 10.03 -7.62
N LYS A 631 18.22 8.99 -6.79
CA LYS A 631 17.09 8.61 -5.91
C LYS A 631 17.04 9.41 -4.61
N SER A 632 15.84 9.79 -4.19
CA SER A 632 15.60 10.32 -2.85
C SER A 632 15.98 9.30 -1.77
N LEU A 633 16.14 9.76 -0.52
CA LEU A 633 16.46 8.87 0.59
C LEU A 633 15.39 7.79 0.81
N SER A 634 14.10 8.13 0.68
CA SER A 634 13.00 7.17 0.80
C SER A 634 13.06 6.09 -0.28
N ASP A 635 13.37 6.47 -1.52
CA ASP A 635 13.54 5.53 -2.63
C ASP A 635 14.79 4.64 -2.43
N GLY A 636 15.88 5.19 -1.87
CA GLY A 636 17.07 4.42 -1.52
C GLY A 636 16.81 3.39 -0.41
N VAL A 637 16.04 3.76 0.61
CA VAL A 637 15.58 2.82 1.67
C VAL A 637 14.74 1.70 1.07
N ALA A 638 13.76 2.04 0.23
CA ALA A 638 12.90 1.06 -0.42
C ALA A 638 13.70 0.09 -1.31
N GLU A 639 14.68 0.59 -2.06
CA GLU A 639 15.52 -0.22 -2.94
C GLU A 639 16.40 -1.23 -2.19
N VAL A 640 17.05 -0.83 -1.09
CA VAL A 640 17.83 -1.77 -0.27
C VAL A 640 16.92 -2.83 0.34
N ARG A 641 15.74 -2.43 0.83
CA ARG A 641 14.77 -3.37 1.40
C ARG A 641 14.29 -4.39 0.39
N GLU A 642 13.93 -3.94 -0.82
CA GLU A 642 13.49 -4.83 -1.90
C GLU A 642 14.60 -5.82 -2.30
N ALA A 643 15.86 -5.38 -2.39
CA ALA A 643 16.99 -6.26 -2.66
C ALA A 643 17.18 -7.34 -1.57
N VAL A 644 17.07 -6.95 -0.30
CA VAL A 644 17.14 -7.84 0.87
C VAL A 644 15.98 -8.84 0.87
N ASP A 645 14.77 -8.37 0.57
CA ASP A 645 13.59 -9.23 0.50
C ASP A 645 13.71 -10.25 -0.64
N PHE A 646 14.22 -9.89 -1.82
CA PHE A 646 14.50 -10.86 -2.89
C PHE A 646 15.47 -11.96 -2.42
N LEU A 647 16.57 -11.59 -1.79
CA LEU A 647 17.57 -12.53 -1.28
C LEU A 647 16.95 -13.50 -0.26
N ARG A 648 16.18 -12.98 0.71
CA ARG A 648 15.56 -13.79 1.76
C ARG A 648 14.40 -14.64 1.23
N TYR A 649 13.58 -14.10 0.33
CA TYR A 649 12.45 -14.81 -0.28
C TYR A 649 12.93 -15.96 -1.16
N TYR A 650 13.86 -15.72 -2.09
CA TYR A 650 14.35 -16.79 -2.95
C TYR A 650 15.15 -17.85 -2.19
N ALA A 651 15.85 -17.47 -1.11
CA ALA A 651 16.48 -18.44 -0.21
C ALA A 651 15.45 -19.35 0.50
N ALA A 652 14.23 -18.88 0.74
CA ALA A 652 13.15 -19.67 1.36
C ALA A 652 12.43 -20.57 0.34
N GLU A 653 12.30 -20.14 -0.91
CA GLU A 653 11.58 -20.88 -1.96
C GLU A 653 12.46 -21.88 -2.75
N ALA A 654 13.79 -21.80 -2.60
CA ALA A 654 14.73 -22.57 -3.43
C ALA A 654 14.54 -24.10 -3.37
N ASP A 655 14.28 -24.67 -2.19
CA ASP A 655 14.13 -26.11 -2.01
C ASP A 655 12.97 -26.67 -2.83
N LYS A 656 11.86 -25.93 -2.89
CA LYS A 656 10.68 -26.32 -3.69
C LYS A 656 10.98 -26.30 -5.18
N ALA A 657 11.76 -25.32 -5.64
CA ALA A 657 12.12 -25.19 -7.05
C ALA A 657 13.11 -26.26 -7.55
N GLU A 658 14.00 -26.75 -6.67
CA GLU A 658 14.99 -27.79 -6.97
C GLU A 658 14.36 -29.17 -7.17
N ALA A 659 13.27 -29.47 -6.47
CA ALA A 659 12.63 -30.78 -6.46
C ALA A 659 12.26 -31.25 -7.89
N GLY A 660 12.85 -32.37 -8.32
CA GLY A 660 12.56 -32.98 -9.61
C GLY A 660 13.05 -32.20 -10.84
N THR A 661 13.91 -31.20 -10.66
CA THR A 661 14.45 -30.36 -11.75
C THR A 661 15.98 -30.30 -11.71
N ALA A 662 16.60 -29.74 -12.75
CA ALA A 662 18.03 -29.46 -12.81
C ALA A 662 18.31 -27.97 -13.11
N ALA A 663 19.48 -27.47 -12.69
CA ALA A 663 19.96 -26.15 -13.10
C ALA A 663 20.08 -26.06 -14.63
N ARG A 664 19.88 -24.86 -15.18
CA ARG A 664 19.95 -24.63 -16.63
C ARG A 664 21.39 -24.53 -17.14
N GLY A 665 22.25 -23.77 -16.45
CA GLY A 665 23.63 -23.53 -16.86
C GLY A 665 24.08 -22.11 -16.56
N ALA A 666 24.82 -21.49 -17.48
CA ALA A 666 25.23 -20.09 -17.37
C ALA A 666 24.11 -19.14 -17.81
N ILE A 667 23.69 -18.23 -16.92
CA ILE A 667 22.62 -17.27 -17.15
C ILE A 667 23.20 -15.86 -17.23
N VAL A 668 22.75 -15.10 -18.23
CA VAL A 668 23.08 -13.68 -18.36
C VAL A 668 21.98 -12.86 -17.69
N CYS A 669 22.33 -12.02 -16.71
CA CYS A 669 21.40 -11.09 -16.06
C CYS A 669 21.66 -9.67 -16.54
N ILE A 670 20.68 -9.05 -17.19
CA ILE A 670 20.73 -7.67 -17.70
C ILE A 670 19.70 -6.84 -16.95
N SER A 671 20.18 -5.86 -16.18
CA SER A 671 19.34 -5.06 -15.28
C SER A 671 19.25 -3.59 -15.71
N PRO A 672 18.16 -2.89 -15.36
CA PRO A 672 17.96 -1.49 -15.71
C PRO A 672 18.63 -0.56 -14.70
N TRP A 673 18.69 0.74 -15.04
CA TRP A 673 19.27 1.78 -14.20
C TRP A 673 18.34 2.32 -13.13
N ASN A 674 17.02 2.08 -13.25
CA ASN A 674 16.03 2.70 -12.38
C ASN A 674 15.80 1.94 -11.06
N PHE A 675 16.20 0.67 -11.00
CA PHE A 675 16.34 -0.13 -9.78
C PHE A 675 17.70 -0.85 -9.81
N PRO A 676 18.78 -0.08 -9.72
CA PRO A 676 20.12 -0.57 -10.03
C PRO A 676 20.68 -1.54 -8.98
N LEU A 677 20.05 -1.62 -7.79
CA LEU A 677 20.37 -2.62 -6.76
C LEU A 677 19.29 -3.69 -6.65
N ALA A 678 18.01 -3.31 -6.56
CA ALA A 678 16.92 -4.25 -6.25
C ALA A 678 16.69 -5.27 -7.38
N ILE A 679 16.40 -4.81 -8.60
CA ILE A 679 16.16 -5.69 -9.75
C ILE A 679 17.46 -6.42 -10.12
N PHE A 680 18.60 -5.72 -10.09
CA PHE A 680 19.92 -6.34 -10.29
C PHE A 680 20.13 -7.54 -9.36
N THR A 681 19.90 -7.34 -8.06
CA THR A 681 20.07 -8.40 -7.05
C THR A 681 19.02 -9.50 -7.22
N GLY A 682 17.76 -9.15 -7.49
CA GLY A 682 16.66 -10.12 -7.64
C GLY A 682 16.91 -11.11 -8.76
N GLN A 683 17.29 -10.64 -9.96
CA GLN A 683 17.61 -11.50 -11.10
C GLN A 683 18.77 -12.46 -10.78
N ILE A 684 19.84 -11.92 -10.20
CA ILE A 684 21.07 -12.67 -9.89
C ILE A 684 20.82 -13.70 -8.78
N ALA A 685 20.12 -13.30 -7.71
CA ALA A 685 19.80 -14.16 -6.58
C ALA A 685 18.99 -15.39 -7.01
N ALA A 686 17.98 -15.20 -7.87
CA ALA A 686 17.16 -16.28 -8.40
C ALA A 686 18.00 -17.30 -9.20
N ALA A 687 18.89 -16.83 -10.08
CA ALA A 687 19.77 -17.69 -10.85
C ALA A 687 20.78 -18.44 -9.96
N LEU A 688 21.44 -17.72 -9.04
CA LEU A 688 22.45 -18.31 -8.15
C LEU A 688 21.86 -19.39 -7.24
N VAL A 689 20.73 -19.11 -6.59
CA VAL A 689 20.14 -20.05 -5.61
C VAL A 689 19.63 -21.33 -6.27
N THR A 690 19.27 -21.26 -7.56
CA THR A 690 18.82 -22.41 -8.37
C THR A 690 19.97 -23.19 -9.02
N GLY A 691 21.22 -22.88 -8.68
CA GLY A 691 22.42 -23.62 -9.10
C GLY A 691 23.01 -23.17 -10.43
N ASN A 692 22.61 -22.01 -10.95
CA ASN A 692 23.17 -21.44 -12.18
C ASN A 692 24.37 -20.54 -11.86
N SER A 693 25.35 -20.47 -12.77
CA SER A 693 26.37 -19.42 -12.76
C SER A 693 25.82 -18.17 -13.46
N VAL A 694 26.30 -16.99 -13.09
CA VAL A 694 25.74 -15.72 -13.55
C VAL A 694 26.82 -14.82 -14.16
N ILE A 695 26.50 -14.27 -15.32
CA ILE A 695 27.18 -13.10 -15.89
C ILE A 695 26.23 -11.90 -15.79
N ALA A 696 26.57 -10.96 -14.93
CA ALA A 696 25.77 -9.77 -14.67
C ALA A 696 26.25 -8.58 -15.52
N LYS A 697 25.35 -8.02 -16.32
CA LYS A 697 25.54 -6.78 -17.08
C LYS A 697 24.58 -5.72 -16.52
N PRO A 698 25.06 -4.77 -15.70
CA PRO A 698 24.22 -3.66 -15.25
C PRO A 698 24.01 -2.63 -16.37
N ALA A 699 23.01 -1.77 -16.23
CA ALA A 699 22.85 -0.60 -17.08
C ALA A 699 24.08 0.31 -17.01
N GLU A 700 24.48 0.91 -18.14
CA GLU A 700 25.67 1.76 -18.22
C GLU A 700 25.60 3.00 -17.31
N GLN A 701 24.41 3.46 -16.94
CA GLN A 701 24.23 4.60 -16.04
C GLN A 701 24.57 4.28 -14.58
N THR A 702 24.49 3.00 -14.15
CA THR A 702 24.57 2.62 -12.72
C THR A 702 25.54 1.46 -12.40
N PRO A 703 26.80 1.49 -12.89
CA PRO A 703 27.74 0.38 -12.70
C PRO A 703 28.38 0.31 -11.30
N LEU A 704 28.45 1.40 -10.54
CA LEU A 704 29.14 1.47 -9.24
C LEU A 704 28.38 0.71 -8.17
N ILE A 705 27.08 0.92 -8.06
CA ILE A 705 26.22 0.18 -7.12
C ILE A 705 26.17 -1.31 -7.44
N ALA A 706 26.15 -1.68 -8.73
CA ALA A 706 26.23 -3.06 -9.18
C ALA A 706 27.58 -3.72 -8.83
N ALA A 707 28.69 -2.98 -8.97
CA ALA A 707 30.02 -3.45 -8.56
C ALA A 707 30.10 -3.69 -7.06
N ARG A 708 29.53 -2.78 -6.25
CA ARG A 708 29.48 -2.94 -4.80
C ARG A 708 28.62 -4.14 -4.38
N ALA A 709 27.48 -4.34 -5.02
CA ALA A 709 26.62 -5.50 -4.83
C ALA A 709 27.36 -6.82 -5.09
N VAL A 710 28.04 -6.97 -6.23
CA VAL A 710 28.80 -8.19 -6.56
C VAL A 710 29.97 -8.42 -5.61
N ALA A 711 30.65 -7.36 -5.16
CA ALA A 711 31.69 -7.47 -4.16
C ALA A 711 31.16 -8.09 -2.85
N LEU A 712 30.00 -7.63 -2.36
CA LEU A 712 29.37 -8.19 -1.17
C LEU A 712 28.82 -9.61 -1.38
N MET A 713 28.34 -9.95 -2.58
CA MET A 713 27.96 -11.34 -2.90
C MET A 713 29.17 -12.30 -2.84
N ARG A 714 30.33 -11.87 -3.33
CA ARG A 714 31.57 -12.65 -3.22
C ARG A 714 32.03 -12.78 -1.77
N GLU A 715 31.94 -11.69 -1.00
CA GLU A 715 32.21 -11.70 0.45
C GLU A 715 31.28 -12.67 1.20
N ALA A 716 30.00 -12.75 0.84
CA ALA A 716 29.04 -13.70 1.41
C ALA A 716 29.36 -15.18 1.08
N GLY A 717 30.20 -15.41 0.06
CA GLY A 717 30.69 -16.74 -0.32
C GLY A 717 30.22 -17.23 -1.70
N VAL A 718 29.72 -16.36 -2.59
CA VAL A 718 29.53 -16.74 -4.00
C VAL A 718 30.91 -16.84 -4.68
N PRO A 719 31.29 -17.98 -5.29
CA PRO A 719 32.59 -18.13 -5.91
C PRO A 719 32.82 -17.17 -7.10
N GLU A 720 34.08 -16.82 -7.33
CA GLU A 720 34.48 -15.81 -8.33
C GLU A 720 33.93 -16.08 -9.75
N ASP A 721 34.10 -17.29 -10.29
CA ASP A 721 33.63 -17.60 -11.64
C ASP A 721 32.13 -17.89 -11.71
N VAL A 722 31.49 -18.11 -10.56
CA VAL A 722 30.04 -18.30 -10.44
C VAL A 722 29.29 -16.96 -10.54
N ILE A 723 29.88 -15.86 -10.09
CA ILE A 723 29.35 -14.51 -10.30
C ILE A 723 30.39 -13.59 -10.93
N GLN A 724 30.15 -13.20 -12.18
CA GLN A 724 30.99 -12.28 -12.92
C GLN A 724 30.22 -11.00 -13.26
N LEU A 725 30.87 -9.84 -13.14
CA LEU A 725 30.31 -8.54 -13.51
C LEU A 725 31.00 -8.02 -14.77
N LEU A 726 30.22 -7.68 -15.79
CA LEU A 726 30.71 -7.05 -17.03
C LEU A 726 29.98 -5.71 -17.25
N PRO A 727 30.49 -4.59 -16.70
CA PRO A 727 29.97 -3.26 -17.00
C PRO A 727 30.21 -2.90 -18.47
N GLY A 728 29.30 -2.18 -19.11
CA GLY A 728 29.45 -1.71 -20.48
C GLY A 728 28.10 -1.36 -21.10
N ASP A 729 28.09 -0.98 -22.37
CA ASP A 729 26.86 -0.67 -23.10
C ASP A 729 26.18 -1.93 -23.70
N GLY A 730 24.99 -1.72 -24.28
CA GLY A 730 24.27 -2.77 -25.00
C GLY A 730 25.06 -3.36 -26.17
N PRO A 731 25.54 -2.56 -27.14
CA PRO A 731 26.20 -3.08 -28.34
C PRO A 731 27.53 -3.81 -28.10
N THR A 732 28.37 -3.33 -27.17
CA THR A 732 29.73 -3.84 -26.96
C THR A 732 29.77 -5.02 -26.00
N VAL A 733 28.86 -5.08 -25.02
CA VAL A 733 28.84 -6.12 -23.98
C VAL A 733 27.54 -6.92 -24.02
N GLY A 734 26.38 -6.25 -24.03
CA GLY A 734 25.07 -6.91 -24.02
C GLY A 734 24.82 -7.82 -25.23
N ALA A 735 24.97 -7.32 -26.44
CA ALA A 735 24.71 -8.08 -27.67
C ALA A 735 25.67 -9.27 -27.86
N PRO A 736 26.99 -9.15 -27.61
CA PRO A 736 27.87 -10.33 -27.62
C PRO A 736 27.53 -11.37 -26.55
N LEU A 737 27.03 -10.96 -25.38
CA LEU A 737 26.57 -11.90 -24.35
C LEU A 737 25.36 -12.70 -24.83
N THR A 738 24.35 -12.02 -25.38
CA THR A 738 23.11 -12.68 -25.83
C THR A 738 23.28 -13.49 -27.12
N ALA A 739 24.34 -13.22 -27.89
CA ALA A 739 24.70 -13.96 -29.10
C ALA A 739 25.58 -15.20 -28.86
N ASP A 740 26.09 -15.41 -27.63
CA ASP A 740 26.95 -16.56 -27.35
C ASP A 740 26.12 -17.85 -27.27
N PRO A 741 26.37 -18.87 -28.12
CA PRO A 741 25.51 -20.06 -28.20
C PRO A 741 25.56 -20.95 -26.95
N ARG A 742 26.49 -20.68 -26.02
CA ARG A 742 26.74 -21.54 -24.86
C ARG A 742 25.97 -21.11 -23.60
N ILE A 743 25.30 -19.95 -23.61
CA ILE A 743 24.48 -19.52 -22.48
C ILE A 743 23.18 -20.33 -22.41
N ALA A 744 22.70 -20.59 -21.20
CA ALA A 744 21.46 -21.32 -20.98
C ALA A 744 20.23 -20.41 -20.88
N GLY A 745 20.43 -19.09 -20.94
CA GLY A 745 19.35 -18.11 -21.00
C GLY A 745 19.74 -16.72 -20.54
N VAL A 746 18.76 -15.81 -20.66
CA VAL A 746 18.84 -14.40 -20.29
C VAL A 746 17.69 -14.05 -19.36
N CYS A 747 18.01 -13.38 -18.26
CA CYS A 747 17.04 -12.66 -17.43
C CYS A 747 17.23 -11.16 -17.68
N PHE A 748 16.25 -10.53 -18.30
CA PHE A 748 16.30 -9.15 -18.76
C PHE A 748 15.20 -8.33 -18.11
N THR A 749 15.55 -7.10 -17.70
CA THR A 749 14.56 -6.07 -17.40
C THR A 749 14.98 -4.76 -18.06
N GLY A 750 14.08 -4.17 -18.85
CA GLY A 750 14.37 -2.98 -19.65
C GLY A 750 13.28 -2.69 -20.68
N SER A 751 13.61 -2.09 -21.83
CA SER A 751 12.59 -1.72 -22.81
C SER A 751 12.05 -2.90 -23.61
N THR A 752 10.80 -2.78 -24.08
CA THR A 752 10.15 -3.80 -24.92
C THR A 752 10.89 -4.00 -26.25
N GLU A 753 11.49 -2.96 -26.80
CA GLU A 753 12.28 -3.01 -28.03
C GLU A 753 13.53 -3.87 -27.85
N VAL A 754 14.28 -3.66 -26.76
CA VAL A 754 15.50 -4.43 -26.48
C VAL A 754 15.16 -5.88 -26.14
N ALA A 755 14.10 -6.14 -25.36
CA ALA A 755 13.64 -7.51 -25.08
C ALA A 755 13.37 -8.31 -26.37
N LYS A 756 12.74 -7.69 -27.37
CA LYS A 756 12.47 -8.31 -28.68
C LYS A 756 13.75 -8.58 -29.47
N LEU A 757 14.75 -7.70 -29.39
CA LEU A 757 16.06 -7.94 -30.01
C LEU A 757 16.77 -9.13 -29.35
N ILE A 758 16.70 -9.23 -28.02
CA ILE A 758 17.26 -10.35 -27.27
C ILE A 758 16.57 -11.66 -27.66
N GLU A 759 15.24 -11.72 -27.73
CA GLU A 759 14.55 -12.95 -28.11
C GLU A 759 14.92 -13.41 -29.53
N LYS A 760 15.00 -12.47 -30.49
CA LYS A 760 15.46 -12.79 -31.86
C LYS A 760 16.89 -13.33 -31.88
N GLN A 761 17.78 -12.72 -31.10
CA GLN A 761 19.18 -13.16 -31.02
C GLN A 761 19.29 -14.56 -30.39
N LEU A 762 18.54 -14.83 -29.32
CA LEU A 762 18.50 -16.15 -28.68
C LEU A 762 17.94 -17.21 -29.62
N ALA A 763 16.87 -16.89 -30.34
CA ALA A 763 16.28 -17.79 -31.34
C ALA A 763 17.25 -18.16 -32.47
N GLU A 764 18.19 -17.26 -32.80
CA GLU A 764 19.22 -17.51 -33.81
C GLU A 764 20.34 -18.41 -33.29
N THR A 765 20.89 -18.08 -32.12
CA THR A 765 22.21 -18.58 -31.69
C THR A 765 22.17 -19.56 -30.52
N ALA A 766 21.29 -19.35 -29.54
CA ALA A 766 21.26 -20.17 -28.33
C ALA A 766 20.63 -21.54 -28.56
N ALA A 767 20.64 -22.40 -27.53
CA ALA A 767 19.83 -23.60 -27.52
C ALA A 767 18.33 -23.23 -27.60
N PRO A 768 17.48 -23.99 -28.30
CA PRO A 768 16.06 -23.66 -28.45
C PRO A 768 15.31 -23.55 -27.13
N ASP A 769 15.71 -24.29 -26.10
CA ASP A 769 15.14 -24.26 -24.75
C ASP A 769 15.73 -23.14 -23.86
N ALA A 770 16.69 -22.36 -24.37
CA ALA A 770 17.36 -21.31 -23.61
C ALA A 770 16.32 -20.32 -23.07
N MET A 771 16.41 -20.06 -21.77
CA MET A 771 15.44 -19.25 -21.05
C MET A 771 15.50 -17.79 -21.51
N LEU A 772 14.33 -17.18 -21.69
CA LEU A 772 14.18 -15.72 -21.62
C LEU A 772 13.13 -15.42 -20.55
N ILE A 773 13.53 -14.60 -19.58
CA ILE A 773 12.61 -13.81 -18.74
C ILE A 773 12.84 -12.37 -19.17
N ALA A 774 11.80 -11.71 -19.68
CA ALA A 774 11.87 -10.31 -20.07
C ALA A 774 10.73 -9.54 -19.38
N GLU A 775 11.08 -8.71 -18.41
CA GLU A 775 10.17 -7.77 -17.76
C GLU A 775 10.36 -6.37 -18.37
N THR A 776 9.29 -5.76 -18.86
CA THR A 776 9.36 -4.55 -19.69
C THR A 776 8.46 -3.42 -19.18
N GLY A 777 8.28 -2.37 -19.98
CA GLY A 777 7.54 -1.16 -19.59
C GLY A 777 6.02 -1.32 -19.54
N GLY A 778 5.33 -0.23 -19.21
CA GLY A 778 3.87 -0.21 -19.10
C GLY A 778 3.25 1.15 -19.44
N LEU A 779 2.07 1.12 -20.05
CA LEU A 779 1.17 2.28 -20.13
C LEU A 779 0.15 2.19 -18.98
N ASN A 780 0.64 2.35 -17.76
CA ASN A 780 -0.14 2.09 -16.55
C ASN A 780 -1.23 3.14 -16.36
N ALA A 781 -2.45 2.66 -16.11
CA ALA A 781 -3.63 3.50 -15.90
C ALA A 781 -4.09 3.48 -14.45
N MET A 782 -4.77 4.54 -14.01
CA MET A 782 -5.55 4.55 -12.78
C MET A 782 -6.94 5.08 -13.07
N ILE A 783 -7.98 4.41 -12.55
CA ILE A 783 -9.36 4.89 -12.61
C ILE A 783 -9.75 5.44 -11.23
N VAL A 784 -10.33 6.64 -11.21
CA VAL A 784 -10.90 7.26 -10.02
C VAL A 784 -12.34 7.63 -10.30
N ASP A 785 -13.27 7.00 -9.57
CA ASP A 785 -14.70 7.28 -9.68
C ASP A 785 -15.17 8.33 -8.65
N SER A 786 -16.45 8.69 -8.72
CA SER A 786 -17.02 9.73 -7.86
C SER A 786 -17.16 9.34 -6.38
N THR A 787 -16.96 8.07 -6.02
CA THR A 787 -17.00 7.59 -4.63
C THR A 787 -15.66 7.69 -3.91
N ALA A 788 -14.57 7.85 -4.66
CA ALA A 788 -13.22 7.96 -4.11
C ALA A 788 -13.07 9.18 -3.20
N LEU A 789 -12.25 9.06 -2.15
CA LEU A 789 -11.84 10.20 -1.34
C LEU A 789 -10.75 11.00 -2.08
N PRO A 790 -11.00 12.24 -2.54
CA PRO A 790 -10.06 13.00 -3.36
C PRO A 790 -8.68 13.16 -2.70
N GLU A 791 -8.64 13.38 -1.39
CA GLU A 791 -7.40 13.61 -0.62
C GLU A 791 -6.50 12.36 -0.57
N GLN A 792 -7.09 11.16 -0.61
CA GLN A 792 -6.35 9.89 -0.73
C GLN A 792 -5.92 9.64 -2.17
N ALA A 793 -6.86 9.78 -3.12
CA ALA A 793 -6.59 9.58 -4.54
C ALA A 793 -5.48 10.51 -5.05
N ILE A 794 -5.49 11.80 -4.70
CA ILE A 794 -4.45 12.75 -5.13
C ILE A 794 -3.09 12.44 -4.50
N ARG A 795 -3.03 12.06 -3.21
CA ARG A 795 -1.79 11.58 -2.58
C ARG A 795 -1.19 10.42 -3.38
N ASP A 796 -2.02 9.46 -3.76
CA ASP A 796 -1.60 8.24 -4.44
C ASP A 796 -1.27 8.48 -5.92
N VAL A 797 -1.96 9.41 -6.59
CA VAL A 797 -1.65 9.90 -7.94
C VAL A 797 -0.29 10.60 -7.97
N LEU A 798 0.00 11.50 -7.02
CA LEU A 798 1.29 12.20 -6.95
C LEU A 798 2.44 11.22 -6.76
N ALA A 799 2.33 10.33 -5.77
CA ALA A 799 3.33 9.29 -5.52
C ALA A 799 3.52 8.41 -6.76
N SER A 800 2.44 7.92 -7.36
CA SER A 800 2.52 7.02 -8.52
C SER A 800 3.06 7.70 -9.78
N SER A 801 2.90 9.01 -9.95
CA SER A 801 3.29 9.72 -11.18
C SER A 801 4.68 10.35 -11.10
N PHE A 802 5.05 10.89 -9.93
CA PHE A 802 6.20 11.81 -9.81
C PHE A 802 7.31 11.31 -8.88
N GLN A 803 7.03 10.36 -7.97
CA GLN A 803 8.09 9.74 -7.16
C GLN A 803 9.15 9.11 -8.07
N SER A 804 10.42 9.26 -7.70
CA SER A 804 11.58 8.88 -8.53
C SER A 804 11.60 9.57 -9.91
N ALA A 805 11.03 10.77 -10.01
CA ALA A 805 10.80 11.48 -11.28
C ALA A 805 10.00 10.65 -12.32
N GLY A 806 9.06 9.83 -11.85
CA GLY A 806 8.26 8.96 -12.72
C GLY A 806 9.06 7.85 -13.42
N GLN A 807 10.30 7.59 -13.00
CA GLN A 807 11.21 6.60 -13.59
C GLN A 807 11.00 5.19 -13.01
N ARG A 808 9.75 4.83 -12.73
CA ARG A 808 9.36 3.47 -12.32
C ARG A 808 8.58 2.84 -13.47
N CYS A 809 8.82 1.56 -13.76
CA CYS A 809 8.00 0.82 -14.71
C CYS A 809 6.53 0.77 -14.26
N SER A 810 6.27 0.82 -12.95
CA SER A 810 4.94 0.88 -12.33
C SER A 810 4.33 2.29 -12.23
N ALA A 811 5.01 3.33 -12.72
CA ALA A 811 4.52 4.70 -12.55
C ALA A 811 3.21 4.93 -13.32
N LEU A 812 2.31 5.74 -12.75
CA LEU A 812 1.06 6.16 -13.37
C LEU A 812 1.33 7.01 -14.60
N ARG A 813 0.80 6.59 -15.75
CA ARG A 813 0.95 7.27 -17.03
C ARG A 813 -0.32 8.00 -17.45
N VAL A 814 -1.48 7.40 -17.18
CA VAL A 814 -2.80 7.99 -17.48
C VAL A 814 -3.78 7.82 -16.33
N LEU A 815 -4.30 8.93 -15.84
CA LEU A 815 -5.37 8.99 -14.86
C LEU A 815 -6.70 9.19 -15.58
N TYR A 816 -7.64 8.28 -15.38
CA TYR A 816 -9.04 8.43 -15.76
C TYR A 816 -9.83 8.92 -14.55
N VAL A 817 -10.47 10.07 -14.68
CA VAL A 817 -11.31 10.65 -13.62
C VAL A 817 -12.75 10.73 -14.12
N GLN A 818 -13.71 10.25 -13.33
CA GLN A 818 -15.11 10.39 -13.68
C GLN A 818 -15.49 11.87 -13.83
N THR A 819 -16.23 12.22 -14.90
CA THR A 819 -16.53 13.61 -15.27
C THR A 819 -17.08 14.43 -14.10
N ASP A 820 -17.96 13.84 -13.27
CA ASP A 820 -18.62 14.52 -12.15
C ASP A 820 -17.65 15.09 -11.09
N VAL A 821 -16.46 14.51 -10.96
CA VAL A 821 -15.44 14.93 -9.98
C VAL A 821 -14.18 15.51 -10.61
N GLU A 822 -14.10 15.62 -11.95
CA GLU A 822 -12.93 16.12 -12.71
C GLU A 822 -12.43 17.44 -12.12
N LYS A 823 -13.32 18.43 -11.98
CA LYS A 823 -12.94 19.78 -11.54
C LYS A 823 -12.25 19.76 -10.18
N LYS A 824 -12.87 19.12 -9.18
CA LYS A 824 -12.34 19.04 -7.81
C LYS A 824 -11.00 18.29 -7.78
N MET A 825 -10.92 17.17 -8.51
CA MET A 825 -9.70 16.37 -8.59
C MET A 825 -8.55 17.13 -9.25
N VAL A 826 -8.80 17.80 -10.37
CA VAL A 826 -7.77 18.57 -11.09
C VAL A 826 -7.32 19.80 -10.31
N GLU A 827 -8.23 20.51 -9.62
CA GLU A 827 -7.87 21.63 -8.74
C GLU A 827 -6.97 21.18 -7.59
N MET A 828 -7.34 20.08 -6.91
CA MET A 828 -6.53 19.52 -5.82
C MET A 828 -5.19 18.96 -6.31
N LEU A 829 -5.18 18.29 -7.48
CA LEU A 829 -3.94 17.81 -8.12
C LEU A 829 -2.96 18.96 -8.36
N LYS A 830 -3.42 20.08 -8.94
CA LYS A 830 -2.60 21.27 -9.18
C LYS A 830 -2.00 21.81 -7.89
N GLY A 831 -2.84 22.10 -6.90
CA GLY A 831 -2.36 22.69 -5.66
C GLY A 831 -1.47 21.75 -4.83
N ALA A 832 -1.64 20.43 -4.98
CA ALA A 832 -0.78 19.45 -4.31
C ALA A 832 0.54 19.25 -5.07
N MET A 833 0.55 19.40 -6.41
CA MET A 833 1.78 19.50 -7.19
C MET A 833 2.59 20.73 -6.80
N ASP A 834 1.96 21.89 -6.63
CA ASP A 834 2.64 23.14 -6.25
C ASP A 834 3.39 23.03 -4.91
N ALA A 835 3.01 22.05 -4.08
CA ALA A 835 3.65 21.77 -2.80
C ALA A 835 4.87 20.83 -2.91
N LEU A 836 5.21 20.31 -4.10
CA LEU A 836 6.37 19.43 -4.32
C LEU A 836 7.67 20.22 -4.51
N SER A 837 8.75 19.72 -3.93
CA SER A 837 10.10 20.26 -4.09
C SER A 837 10.93 19.41 -5.06
N ILE A 838 11.48 20.06 -6.09
CA ILE A 838 12.32 19.45 -7.13
C ILE A 838 13.75 19.90 -6.91
N GLY A 839 14.70 18.96 -6.81
CA GLY A 839 16.07 19.33 -6.48
C GLY A 839 17.05 18.18 -6.28
N ASP A 840 18.16 18.49 -5.61
CA ASP A 840 19.19 17.51 -5.30
C ASP A 840 18.67 16.47 -4.28
N PRO A 841 18.55 15.18 -4.67
CA PRO A 841 18.00 14.14 -3.81
C PRO A 841 18.87 13.84 -2.58
N TRP A 842 20.07 14.42 -2.46
CA TRP A 842 20.83 14.43 -1.21
C TRP A 842 20.10 15.16 -0.07
N GLN A 843 19.27 16.15 -0.39
CA GLN A 843 18.46 16.89 0.57
C GLN A 843 17.18 16.13 0.89
N LEU A 844 16.86 16.00 2.18
CA LEU A 844 15.66 15.29 2.64
C LEU A 844 14.36 15.95 2.13
N SER A 845 14.36 17.26 1.91
CA SER A 845 13.22 18.04 1.41
C SER A 845 12.91 17.81 -0.07
N THR A 846 13.76 17.11 -0.82
CA THR A 846 13.53 16.86 -2.25
C THR A 846 12.54 15.71 -2.44
N ASP A 847 11.42 15.99 -3.11
CA ASP A 847 10.41 15.00 -3.46
C ASP A 847 10.66 14.39 -4.85
N VAL A 848 11.11 15.23 -5.80
CA VAL A 848 11.35 14.84 -7.20
C VAL A 848 12.81 15.11 -7.55
N GLY A 849 13.56 14.02 -7.77
CA GLY A 849 14.96 14.06 -8.22
C GLY A 849 15.14 14.30 -9.72
N PRO A 850 16.37 14.16 -10.24
CA PRO A 850 16.67 14.28 -11.66
C PRO A 850 16.23 13.04 -12.46
N VAL A 851 16.16 13.19 -13.77
CA VAL A 851 16.19 12.05 -14.69
C VAL A 851 17.62 11.58 -14.92
N ILE A 852 17.79 10.31 -15.31
CA ILE A 852 19.08 9.62 -15.25
C ILE A 852 20.19 10.22 -16.14
N ASP A 853 19.86 10.61 -17.38
CA ASP A 853 20.82 11.08 -18.37
C ASP A 853 20.24 12.16 -19.30
N GLU A 854 21.11 12.73 -20.14
CA GLU A 854 20.77 13.80 -21.09
C GLU A 854 19.81 13.33 -22.18
N GLU A 855 19.87 12.06 -22.58
CA GLU A 855 18.97 11.48 -23.58
C GLU A 855 17.54 11.40 -23.03
N ALA A 856 17.37 10.87 -21.82
CA ALA A 856 16.09 10.87 -21.12
C ALA A 856 15.55 12.29 -20.95
N GLN A 857 16.40 13.21 -20.46
CA GLN A 857 16.01 14.62 -20.28
C GLN A 857 15.50 15.25 -21.58
N THR A 858 16.23 15.06 -22.68
CA THR A 858 15.89 15.64 -23.98
C THR A 858 14.60 15.02 -24.53
N SER A 859 14.49 13.69 -24.54
CA SER A 859 13.31 12.96 -25.02
C SER A 859 12.03 13.36 -24.30
N ILE A 860 12.09 13.51 -22.97
CA ILE A 860 10.93 13.89 -22.18
C ILE A 860 10.59 15.38 -22.37
N ARG A 861 11.58 16.28 -22.38
CA ARG A 861 11.36 17.72 -22.62
C ARG A 861 10.75 17.97 -24.00
N ASP A 862 11.24 17.31 -25.03
CA ASP A 862 10.71 17.41 -26.39
C ASP A 862 9.26 16.92 -26.48
N TYR A 863 8.94 15.83 -25.77
CA TYR A 863 7.57 15.36 -25.66
C TYR A 863 6.66 16.41 -25.00
N CYS A 864 7.10 16.96 -23.86
CA CYS A 864 6.35 17.97 -23.12
C CYS A 864 6.12 19.22 -23.97
N ALA A 865 7.16 19.74 -24.63
CA ALA A 865 7.07 20.90 -25.52
C ALA A 865 6.08 20.67 -26.67
N LYS A 866 6.06 19.48 -27.26
CA LYS A 866 5.07 19.11 -28.29
C LYS A 866 3.64 19.08 -27.75
N MET A 867 3.43 18.57 -26.54
CA MET A 867 2.10 18.51 -25.92
C MET A 867 1.61 19.91 -25.49
N GLU A 868 2.51 20.76 -24.99
CA GLU A 868 2.21 22.17 -24.72
C GLU A 868 1.81 22.91 -26.00
N ALA A 869 2.57 22.74 -27.10
CA ALA A 869 2.24 23.34 -28.39
C ALA A 869 0.89 22.88 -28.96
N LYS A 870 0.42 21.68 -28.58
CA LYS A 870 -0.92 21.16 -28.90
C LYS A 870 -2.03 21.69 -27.97
N GLY A 871 -1.71 22.59 -27.03
CA GLY A 871 -2.68 23.16 -26.09
C GLY A 871 -3.20 22.17 -25.05
N LYS A 872 -2.45 21.10 -24.75
CA LYS A 872 -2.90 20.02 -23.84
C LYS A 872 -2.50 20.25 -22.38
N LEU A 873 -1.73 21.29 -22.04
CA LEU A 873 -1.19 21.49 -20.69
C LEU A 873 -2.30 21.78 -19.67
N ILE A 874 -2.33 21.00 -18.59
CA ILE A 874 -3.18 21.24 -17.40
C ILE A 874 -2.37 21.96 -16.31
N ALA A 875 -1.18 21.46 -16.01
CA ALA A 875 -0.31 21.93 -14.93
C ALA A 875 1.15 21.60 -15.24
N LYS A 876 2.06 22.47 -14.78
CA LYS A 876 3.50 22.21 -14.75
C LYS A 876 4.15 22.92 -13.57
N LEU A 877 5.24 22.36 -13.07
CA LEU A 877 6.12 23.02 -12.11
C LEU A 877 7.35 23.59 -12.83
N ASP A 878 8.17 24.33 -12.09
CA ASP A 878 9.50 24.74 -12.53
C ASP A 878 10.54 23.69 -12.13
N ALA A 879 11.55 23.50 -12.97
CA ALA A 879 12.69 22.63 -12.65
C ALA A 879 13.97 23.46 -12.50
N PRO A 880 14.94 23.02 -11.66
CA PRO A 880 16.26 23.64 -11.60
C PRO A 880 16.91 23.74 -12.98
N ALA A 881 17.59 24.87 -13.24
CA ALA A 881 18.28 25.12 -14.51
C ALA A 881 19.50 24.22 -14.69
N ASP A 882 20.24 23.99 -13.59
CA ASP A 882 21.41 23.13 -13.56
C ASP A 882 21.03 21.68 -13.19
N GLY A 883 21.68 20.71 -13.83
CA GLY A 883 21.42 19.29 -13.61
C GLY A 883 20.39 18.70 -14.59
N ARG A 884 20.17 17.39 -14.47
CA ARG A 884 19.34 16.63 -15.41
C ARG A 884 17.88 16.58 -14.94
N PHE A 885 17.26 17.73 -14.69
CA PHE A 885 15.89 17.80 -14.21
C PHE A 885 14.86 17.94 -15.34
N VAL A 886 13.70 17.32 -15.13
CA VAL A 886 12.48 17.55 -15.90
C VAL A 886 11.37 17.84 -14.91
N ALA A 887 10.65 18.94 -15.10
CA ALA A 887 9.57 19.29 -14.21
C ALA A 887 8.40 18.29 -14.32
N PRO A 888 7.67 18.02 -13.23
CA PRO A 888 6.36 17.39 -13.29
C PRO A 888 5.41 18.13 -14.25
N HIS A 889 4.85 17.39 -15.21
CA HIS A 889 3.85 17.89 -16.17
C HIS A 889 2.56 17.08 -16.10
N VAL A 890 1.43 17.76 -16.29
CA VAL A 890 0.11 17.15 -16.44
C VAL A 890 -0.53 17.61 -17.75
N PHE A 891 -0.95 16.66 -18.58
CA PHE A 891 -1.58 16.93 -19.88
C PHE A 891 -2.99 16.34 -19.97
N LYS A 892 -3.92 17.07 -20.59
CA LYS A 892 -5.26 16.56 -20.94
C LYS A 892 -5.17 15.69 -22.20
N VAL A 893 -5.73 14.49 -22.14
CA VAL A 893 -5.90 13.58 -23.28
C VAL A 893 -7.34 13.10 -23.35
N LYS A 894 -7.76 12.60 -24.52
CA LYS A 894 -9.10 11.99 -24.66
C LYS A 894 -9.21 10.60 -24.02
N GLY A 895 -8.07 9.94 -23.86
CA GLY A 895 -7.95 8.56 -23.40
C GLY A 895 -6.56 8.04 -23.71
N ILE A 896 -6.27 6.83 -23.25
CA ILE A 896 -5.00 6.13 -23.47
C ILE A 896 -4.71 5.97 -24.97
N GLU A 897 -5.73 5.95 -25.83
CA GLU A 897 -5.61 5.90 -27.29
C GLU A 897 -4.70 7.00 -27.86
N GLU A 898 -4.73 8.22 -27.31
CA GLU A 898 -3.88 9.33 -27.76
C GLU A 898 -2.39 9.14 -27.39
N MET A 899 -2.05 8.14 -26.56
CA MET A 899 -0.70 7.83 -26.15
C MET A 899 -0.05 6.82 -27.11
N GLU A 900 1.02 7.22 -27.79
CA GLU A 900 1.72 6.38 -28.77
C GLU A 900 2.72 5.41 -28.13
N ARG A 901 3.36 5.83 -27.04
CA ARG A 901 4.43 5.11 -26.36
C ARG A 901 4.50 5.47 -24.87
N GLU A 902 5.26 4.70 -24.11
CA GLU A 902 5.63 5.08 -22.75
C GLU A 902 6.52 6.34 -22.76
N VAL A 903 6.24 7.25 -21.83
CA VAL A 903 7.09 8.41 -21.52
C VAL A 903 7.67 8.19 -20.13
N PHE A 904 8.94 7.80 -20.08
CA PHE A 904 9.59 7.35 -18.85
C PHE A 904 10.12 8.53 -18.01
N GLY A 905 9.21 9.37 -17.52
CA GLY A 905 9.53 10.59 -16.77
C GLY A 905 8.33 11.09 -15.95
N PRO A 906 8.45 12.29 -15.33
CA PRO A 906 7.42 12.83 -14.44
C PRO A 906 6.29 13.49 -15.26
N VAL A 907 5.61 12.70 -16.09
CA VAL A 907 4.57 13.16 -17.02
C VAL A 907 3.29 12.35 -16.81
N LEU A 908 2.25 13.03 -16.33
CA LEU A 908 0.92 12.46 -16.13
C LEU A 908 -0.03 12.92 -17.24
N HIS A 909 -0.85 12.00 -17.75
CA HIS A 909 -1.96 12.31 -18.65
C HIS A 909 -3.28 12.17 -17.90
N VAL A 910 -4.24 13.05 -18.14
CA VAL A 910 -5.57 13.01 -17.52
C VAL A 910 -6.62 12.90 -18.61
N ALA A 911 -7.45 11.88 -18.50
CA ALA A 911 -8.65 11.64 -19.29
C ALA A 911 -9.88 11.65 -18.38
N THR A 912 -11.04 11.88 -18.99
CA THR A 912 -12.34 11.76 -18.31
C THR A 912 -13.17 10.64 -18.90
N PHE A 913 -14.13 10.15 -18.13
CA PHE A 913 -15.12 9.17 -18.57
C PHE A 913 -16.46 9.43 -17.87
N GLU A 914 -17.56 9.12 -18.56
CA GLU A 914 -18.90 9.09 -17.94
C GLU A 914 -19.09 7.79 -17.15
N ALA A 915 -19.97 7.78 -16.14
CA ALA A 915 -20.16 6.63 -15.24
C ALA A 915 -20.48 5.32 -15.99
N ASP A 916 -21.28 5.39 -17.06
CA ASP A 916 -21.70 4.27 -17.90
C ASP A 916 -20.66 3.84 -18.95
N GLU A 917 -19.56 4.57 -19.10
CA GLU A 917 -18.49 4.29 -20.07
C GLU A 917 -17.34 3.44 -19.50
N LEU A 918 -17.44 2.98 -18.25
CA LEU A 918 -16.38 2.23 -17.56
C LEU A 918 -15.84 1.04 -18.39
N ASP A 919 -16.72 0.26 -19.01
CA ASP A 919 -16.33 -0.90 -19.84
C ASP A 919 -15.55 -0.49 -21.10
N SER A 920 -15.89 0.66 -21.67
CA SER A 920 -15.16 1.22 -22.81
C SER A 920 -13.74 1.61 -22.40
N VAL A 921 -13.57 2.19 -21.21
CA VAL A 921 -12.26 2.54 -20.63
C VAL A 921 -11.42 1.29 -20.37
N ILE A 922 -11.98 0.26 -19.71
CA ILE A 922 -11.28 -1.03 -19.48
C ILE A 922 -10.82 -1.61 -20.81
N SER A 923 -11.72 -1.64 -21.80
CA SER A 923 -11.42 -2.15 -23.14
C SER A 923 -10.33 -1.33 -23.84
N ALA A 924 -10.34 -0.01 -23.69
CA ALA A 924 -9.32 0.89 -24.24
C ALA A 924 -7.93 0.61 -23.67
N ILE A 925 -7.85 0.40 -22.35
CA ILE A 925 -6.60 0.08 -21.65
C ILE A 925 -6.06 -1.27 -22.15
N ASN A 926 -6.90 -2.31 -22.15
CA ASN A 926 -6.49 -3.65 -22.59
C ASN A 926 -6.02 -3.67 -24.06
N ARG A 927 -6.67 -2.90 -24.94
CA ARG A 927 -6.32 -2.83 -26.38
C ARG A 927 -4.90 -2.29 -26.65
N LYS A 928 -4.29 -1.55 -25.72
CA LYS A 928 -2.90 -1.09 -25.87
C LYS A 928 -1.89 -2.24 -25.78
N GLY A 929 -2.30 -3.38 -25.23
CA GLY A 929 -1.48 -4.60 -25.15
C GLY A 929 -0.40 -4.58 -24.08
N TYR A 930 -0.26 -3.49 -23.31
CA TYR A 930 0.49 -3.48 -22.06
C TYR A 930 -0.39 -4.01 -20.92
N GLY A 931 0.23 -4.42 -19.82
CA GLY A 931 -0.49 -4.98 -18.68
C GLY A 931 0.41 -5.13 -17.45
N LEU A 932 1.07 -4.05 -17.02
CA LEU A 932 1.99 -4.08 -15.88
C LEU A 932 1.28 -3.74 -14.56
N THR A 933 1.00 -2.44 -14.32
CA THR A 933 0.23 -2.01 -13.14
C THR A 933 -1.06 -1.30 -13.53
N PHE A 934 -2.07 -1.45 -12.67
CA PHE A 934 -3.33 -0.75 -12.76
C PHE A 934 -3.79 -0.30 -11.37
N GLY A 935 -4.22 0.95 -11.25
CA GLY A 935 -4.75 1.53 -10.02
C GLY A 935 -6.26 1.77 -10.10
N LEU A 936 -6.95 1.65 -8.97
CA LEU A 936 -8.37 1.96 -8.85
C LEU A 936 -8.66 2.63 -7.52
N HIS A 937 -9.40 3.75 -7.53
CA HIS A 937 -10.03 4.30 -6.33
C HIS A 937 -11.55 4.28 -6.48
N THR A 938 -12.20 3.48 -5.62
CA THR A 938 -13.66 3.37 -5.50
C THR A 938 -14.03 2.75 -4.14
N ARG A 939 -15.23 3.06 -3.64
CA ARG A 939 -15.86 2.47 -2.46
C ARG A 939 -16.84 1.33 -2.79
N ILE A 940 -17.08 1.07 -4.07
CA ILE A 940 -18.06 0.09 -4.55
C ILE A 940 -17.35 -1.25 -4.78
N GLU A 941 -17.62 -2.25 -3.96
CA GLU A 941 -16.92 -3.54 -4.00
C GLU A 941 -17.24 -4.32 -5.29
N GLY A 942 -18.50 -4.33 -5.72
CA GLY A 942 -18.90 -4.92 -6.99
C GLY A 942 -18.19 -4.30 -8.20
N ARG A 943 -17.90 -2.98 -8.15
CA ARG A 943 -17.12 -2.29 -9.18
C ARG A 943 -15.65 -2.66 -9.13
N VAL A 944 -15.07 -2.83 -7.94
CA VAL A 944 -13.72 -3.40 -7.78
C VAL A 944 -13.64 -4.76 -8.45
N GLN A 945 -14.57 -5.66 -8.13
CA GLN A 945 -14.58 -7.01 -8.69
C GLN A 945 -14.74 -7.00 -10.22
N HIS A 946 -15.69 -6.22 -10.73
CA HIS A 946 -15.92 -6.05 -12.17
C HIS A 946 -14.67 -5.58 -12.92
N ILE A 947 -13.96 -4.59 -12.37
CA ILE A 947 -12.72 -4.07 -12.96
C ILE A 947 -11.59 -5.10 -12.84
N VAL A 948 -11.43 -5.75 -11.70
CA VAL A 948 -10.39 -6.79 -11.48
C VAL A 948 -10.57 -7.95 -12.47
N ASP A 949 -11.81 -8.35 -12.75
CA ASP A 949 -12.13 -9.42 -13.69
C ASP A 949 -11.93 -8.98 -15.16
N GLY A 950 -12.20 -7.71 -15.47
CA GLY A 950 -12.11 -7.16 -16.82
C GLY A 950 -10.73 -6.65 -17.24
N ILE A 951 -9.90 -6.18 -16.31
CA ILE A 951 -8.61 -5.56 -16.64
C ILE A 951 -7.50 -6.58 -16.87
N HIS A 952 -6.69 -6.36 -17.89
CA HIS A 952 -5.57 -7.22 -18.27
C HIS A 952 -4.26 -6.60 -17.77
N ALA A 953 -4.00 -6.74 -16.46
CA ALA A 953 -2.80 -6.23 -15.81
C ALA A 953 -2.26 -7.24 -14.78
N GLY A 954 -0.94 -7.35 -14.72
CA GLY A 954 -0.29 -8.26 -13.77
C GLY A 954 -0.42 -7.82 -12.31
N ASN A 955 -0.43 -6.52 -12.02
CA ASN A 955 -0.54 -5.99 -10.65
C ASN A 955 -1.66 -4.95 -10.57
N ILE A 956 -2.67 -5.22 -9.74
CA ILE A 956 -3.84 -4.37 -9.54
C ILE A 956 -3.85 -3.83 -8.10
N TYR A 957 -4.01 -2.52 -7.96
CA TYR A 957 -3.97 -1.81 -6.68
C TYR A 957 -5.26 -1.05 -6.43
N VAL A 958 -5.93 -1.35 -5.31
CA VAL A 958 -7.23 -0.78 -4.96
C VAL A 958 -7.10 0.12 -3.74
N ASN A 959 -7.53 1.37 -3.89
CA ASN A 959 -7.54 2.43 -2.88
C ASN A 959 -6.16 2.75 -2.27
N ARG A 960 -5.12 2.64 -3.07
CA ARG A 960 -3.73 2.95 -2.72
C ARG A 960 -2.94 3.34 -3.97
N ASN A 961 -1.71 3.82 -3.77
CA ASN A 961 -0.76 3.98 -4.87
C ASN A 961 -0.44 2.63 -5.55
N GLN A 962 0.05 2.70 -6.79
CA GLN A 962 0.35 1.51 -7.61
C GLN A 962 1.84 1.22 -7.78
N ILE A 963 2.67 1.69 -6.82
CA ILE A 963 4.12 1.56 -6.87
C ILE A 963 4.64 0.83 -5.63
N GLY A 964 5.89 0.38 -5.66
CA GLY A 964 6.55 -0.22 -4.49
C GLY A 964 5.99 -1.59 -4.11
N ALA A 965 5.80 -2.46 -5.10
CA ALA A 965 5.40 -3.85 -4.89
C ALA A 965 6.39 -4.56 -3.95
N VAL A 966 5.86 -5.28 -2.94
CA VAL A 966 6.66 -5.98 -1.93
C VAL A 966 6.84 -7.44 -2.32
N VAL A 967 8.09 -7.88 -2.37
CA VAL A 967 8.48 -9.27 -2.72
C VAL A 967 7.73 -10.28 -1.84
N GLY A 968 7.10 -11.28 -2.47
CA GLY A 968 6.34 -12.32 -1.78
C GLY A 968 4.97 -11.90 -1.25
N SER A 969 4.61 -10.61 -1.32
CA SER A 969 3.28 -10.09 -0.96
C SER A 969 2.51 -9.59 -2.17
N GLN A 970 3.17 -8.84 -3.05
CA GLN A 970 2.67 -8.46 -4.36
C GLN A 970 3.69 -8.85 -5.42
N PRO A 971 3.84 -10.15 -5.75
CA PRO A 971 4.68 -10.60 -6.85
C PRO A 971 4.52 -9.67 -8.07
N PHE A 972 5.66 -9.24 -8.63
CA PHE A 972 5.67 -8.13 -9.59
C PHE A 972 6.05 -8.60 -10.98
N GLY A 973 5.27 -8.18 -11.97
CA GLY A 973 5.48 -8.50 -13.38
C GLY A 973 4.20 -8.39 -14.17
N GLY A 974 4.31 -8.15 -15.47
CA GLY A 974 3.16 -7.86 -16.33
C GLY A 974 2.74 -9.03 -17.24
N GLU A 975 1.73 -8.74 -18.06
CA GLU A 975 1.32 -9.57 -19.20
C GLU A 975 1.42 -8.78 -20.52
N GLY A 976 1.32 -9.48 -21.65
CA GLY A 976 1.42 -8.87 -22.98
C GLY A 976 2.77 -8.19 -23.26
N LEU A 977 2.74 -6.93 -23.67
CA LEU A 977 3.93 -6.11 -23.97
C LEU A 977 4.76 -5.75 -22.73
N SER A 978 4.22 -5.99 -21.53
CA SER A 978 4.86 -5.66 -20.26
C SER A 978 5.72 -6.78 -19.67
N GLY A 979 5.64 -7.99 -20.21
CA GLY A 979 6.61 -9.01 -19.87
C GLY A 979 6.20 -10.43 -20.25
N THR A 980 7.17 -11.33 -20.15
CA THR A 980 6.95 -12.77 -20.36
C THR A 980 6.43 -13.48 -19.11
N GLY A 981 6.71 -12.91 -17.94
CA GLY A 981 6.70 -13.62 -16.67
C GLY A 981 7.76 -14.73 -16.61
N PRO A 982 7.78 -15.53 -15.53
CA PRO A 982 6.96 -15.40 -14.32
C PRO A 982 7.31 -14.15 -13.50
N LYS A 983 6.45 -13.78 -12.55
CA LYS A 983 6.62 -12.58 -11.72
C LYS A 983 7.86 -12.68 -10.83
N ALA A 984 8.65 -11.63 -10.80
CA ALA A 984 9.72 -11.47 -9.82
C ALA A 984 9.12 -11.43 -8.41
N GLY A 985 9.75 -12.13 -7.47
CA GLY A 985 9.31 -12.21 -6.08
C GLY A 985 8.04 -13.03 -5.91
N GLY A 986 7.66 -13.80 -6.92
CA GLY A 986 6.55 -14.75 -6.89
C GLY A 986 7.01 -16.21 -6.80
N PRO A 987 6.06 -17.12 -6.47
CA PRO A 987 6.36 -18.53 -6.24
C PRO A 987 6.80 -19.27 -7.52
N HIS A 988 6.48 -18.74 -8.70
CA HIS A 988 6.79 -19.39 -9.97
C HIS A 988 8.12 -18.93 -10.59
N TYR A 989 8.80 -17.92 -10.02
CA TYR A 989 10.01 -17.33 -10.59
C TYR A 989 11.17 -18.33 -10.67
N LEU A 990 11.52 -18.96 -9.54
CA LEU A 990 12.68 -19.85 -9.45
C LEU A 990 12.57 -21.08 -10.36
N ARG A 991 11.34 -21.57 -10.58
CA ARG A 991 11.10 -22.72 -11.46
C ARG A 991 11.54 -22.45 -12.91
N ARG A 992 11.50 -21.20 -13.36
CA ARG A 992 11.93 -20.82 -14.71
C ARG A 992 13.44 -20.90 -14.89
N PHE A 993 14.24 -20.77 -13.82
CA PHE A 993 15.70 -20.94 -13.82
C PHE A 993 16.15 -22.40 -13.74
N ARG A 994 15.19 -23.33 -13.66
CA ARG A 994 15.42 -24.78 -13.68
C ARG A 994 14.78 -25.39 -14.93
N LYS A 995 15.22 -26.59 -15.31
CA LYS A 995 14.65 -27.38 -16.41
C LYS A 995 14.28 -28.79 -15.96
N ALA A 996 13.21 -29.34 -16.52
CA ALA A 996 12.84 -30.75 -16.42
C ALA A 996 13.21 -31.50 -17.72
N PRO A 997 13.09 -32.85 -17.78
CA PRO A 997 13.37 -33.62 -18.99
C PRO A 997 12.50 -33.22 -20.20
N GLU A 998 13.08 -33.26 -21.41
CA GLU A 998 12.42 -33.03 -22.69
C GLU A 998 12.11 -34.35 -23.41
N ALA A 999 11.13 -34.36 -24.33
CA ALA A 999 10.90 -35.51 -25.22
C ALA A 999 11.89 -35.47 -26.40
N GLY A 1000 12.63 -36.56 -26.59
CA GLY A 1000 13.68 -36.67 -27.62
C GLY A 1000 13.23 -37.28 -28.96
N THR A 1001 11.93 -37.21 -29.29
CA THR A 1001 11.36 -37.92 -30.45
C THR A 1001 11.43 -37.12 -31.75
N VAL A 1002 11.70 -37.83 -32.86
CA VAL A 1002 11.75 -37.26 -34.21
C VAL A 1002 10.33 -37.04 -34.73
N LEU A 1003 10.09 -35.89 -35.36
CA LEU A 1003 8.81 -35.55 -35.96
C LEU A 1003 8.48 -36.48 -37.17
N PRO A 1004 7.31 -37.15 -37.19
CA PRO A 1004 6.85 -37.93 -38.35
C PRO A 1004 6.36 -37.02 -39.50
N GLU A 1005 6.66 -37.33 -40.76
CA GLU A 1005 6.23 -36.52 -41.92
C GLU A 1005 4.71 -36.40 -42.00
N GLY A 1006 4.19 -35.25 -42.48
CA GLY A 1006 2.76 -35.02 -42.60
C GLY A 1006 2.43 -33.88 -43.56
N ARG A 1007 1.14 -33.77 -43.94
CA ARG A 1007 0.67 -32.72 -44.86
C ARG A 1007 0.95 -31.33 -44.31
N LYS A 1008 1.22 -30.36 -45.18
CA LYS A 1008 1.29 -28.95 -44.78
C LYS A 1008 -0.12 -28.41 -44.49
N VAL A 1009 -0.25 -27.66 -43.41
CA VAL A 1009 -1.46 -26.93 -42.99
C VAL A 1009 -1.24 -25.46 -43.29
N THR A 1010 -2.18 -24.87 -44.03
CA THR A 1010 -2.11 -23.46 -44.46
C THR A 1010 -2.48 -22.49 -43.34
N ALA A 1011 -2.06 -21.23 -43.45
CA ALA A 1011 -2.45 -20.15 -42.52
C ALA A 1011 -3.98 -20.03 -42.38
N THR A 1012 -4.71 -20.11 -43.48
CA THR A 1012 -6.18 -20.04 -43.48
C THR A 1012 -6.78 -21.18 -42.66
N GLU A 1013 -6.31 -22.42 -42.85
CA GLU A 1013 -6.76 -23.55 -42.04
C GLU A 1013 -6.44 -23.38 -40.55
N LEU A 1014 -5.28 -22.82 -40.21
CA LEU A 1014 -4.94 -22.53 -38.81
C LEU A 1014 -5.88 -21.49 -38.21
N VAL A 1015 -6.14 -20.40 -38.93
CA VAL A 1015 -7.02 -19.31 -38.48
C VAL A 1015 -8.47 -19.77 -38.34
N ASP A 1016 -8.98 -20.51 -39.33
CA ASP A 1016 -10.37 -21.00 -39.35
C ASP A 1016 -10.67 -22.00 -38.22
N ASN A 1017 -9.63 -22.62 -37.66
CA ASN A 1017 -9.74 -23.59 -36.56
C ASN A 1017 -9.26 -23.03 -35.20
N LEU A 1018 -8.86 -21.75 -35.13
CA LEU A 1018 -8.62 -21.13 -33.83
C LEU A 1018 -9.94 -21.04 -33.07
N VAL A 1019 -9.89 -21.47 -31.81
CA VAL A 1019 -11.02 -21.44 -30.90
C VAL A 1019 -10.75 -20.47 -29.76
N ASP A 1020 -11.81 -19.91 -29.20
CA ASP A 1020 -11.76 -19.08 -28.00
C ASP A 1020 -12.11 -19.90 -26.77
N ALA A 1021 -11.52 -19.51 -25.63
CA ALA A 1021 -11.75 -20.21 -24.37
C ALA A 1021 -13.20 -20.01 -23.89
N GLY A 1022 -13.78 -18.83 -24.13
CA GLY A 1022 -15.13 -18.49 -23.65
C GLY A 1022 -15.27 -18.75 -22.15
N GLU A 1023 -16.39 -19.36 -21.74
CA GLU A 1023 -16.67 -19.73 -20.35
C GLU A 1023 -15.68 -20.76 -19.76
N TRP A 1024 -14.89 -21.44 -20.59
CA TRP A 1024 -13.87 -22.38 -20.11
C TRP A 1024 -12.78 -21.67 -19.31
N ALA A 1025 -12.46 -20.41 -19.64
CA ALA A 1025 -11.39 -19.65 -19.01
C ALA A 1025 -11.57 -19.52 -17.49
N THR A 1026 -12.81 -19.38 -17.02
CA THR A 1026 -13.16 -19.09 -15.63
C THR A 1026 -13.76 -20.30 -14.88
N ARG A 1027 -13.86 -21.49 -15.52
CA ARG A 1027 -14.46 -22.67 -14.88
C ARG A 1027 -13.61 -23.21 -13.72
N PRO A 1028 -14.18 -23.45 -12.52
CA PRO A 1028 -13.43 -24.01 -11.40
C PRO A 1028 -13.20 -25.53 -11.51
N ASP A 1029 -14.08 -26.26 -12.21
CA ASP A 1029 -14.07 -27.73 -12.28
C ASP A 1029 -13.34 -28.30 -13.52
N ARG A 1030 -12.52 -27.48 -14.19
CA ARG A 1030 -11.71 -27.83 -15.39
C ARG A 1030 -11.04 -29.20 -15.28
N ILE A 1031 -10.29 -29.42 -14.20
CA ILE A 1031 -9.54 -30.67 -13.97
C ILE A 1031 -10.46 -31.89 -13.82
N ALA A 1032 -11.62 -31.74 -13.15
CA ALA A 1032 -12.56 -32.84 -12.94
C ALA A 1032 -13.18 -33.31 -14.26
N ILE A 1033 -13.50 -32.38 -15.16
CA ILE A 1033 -14.04 -32.67 -16.49
C ILE A 1033 -12.99 -33.36 -17.35
N LEU A 1034 -11.75 -32.86 -17.35
CA LEU A 1034 -10.65 -33.47 -18.08
C LEU A 1034 -10.44 -34.92 -17.61
N ARG A 1035 -10.41 -35.17 -16.29
CA ARG A 1035 -10.35 -36.53 -15.72
C ARG A 1035 -11.47 -37.43 -16.23
N LYS A 1036 -12.71 -36.92 -16.24
CA LYS A 1036 -13.91 -37.65 -16.71
C LYS A 1036 -13.78 -38.07 -18.18
N HIS A 1037 -13.35 -37.17 -19.05
CA HIS A 1037 -13.26 -37.44 -20.49
C HIS A 1037 -12.04 -38.30 -20.86
N LEU A 1038 -10.91 -38.13 -20.18
CA LEU A 1038 -9.68 -38.83 -20.50
C LEU A 1038 -9.63 -40.28 -19.98
N ARG A 1039 -10.43 -40.62 -18.96
CA ARG A 1039 -10.51 -41.98 -18.39
C ARG A 1039 -9.14 -42.61 -18.10
N GLY A 1040 -8.23 -41.84 -17.52
CA GLY A 1040 -6.87 -42.27 -17.17
C GLY A 1040 -5.78 -42.01 -18.21
N LYS A 1041 -6.13 -41.60 -19.45
CA LYS A 1041 -5.14 -41.13 -20.43
C LYS A 1041 -4.50 -39.81 -19.96
N GLY A 1042 -3.18 -39.66 -20.13
CA GLY A 1042 -2.46 -38.44 -19.72
C GLY A 1042 -2.48 -38.19 -18.20
N ALA A 1043 -2.54 -39.26 -17.39
CA ALA A 1043 -2.67 -39.16 -15.93
C ALA A 1043 -1.58 -38.30 -15.29
N GLN A 1044 -0.34 -38.35 -15.79
CA GLN A 1044 0.77 -37.55 -15.28
C GLN A 1044 0.55 -36.05 -15.50
N SER A 1045 0.10 -35.64 -16.69
CA SER A 1045 -0.21 -34.24 -17.02
C SER A 1045 -1.38 -33.71 -16.22
N ILE A 1046 -2.41 -34.54 -16.00
CA ILE A 1046 -3.54 -34.21 -15.12
C ILE A 1046 -3.09 -34.06 -13.66
N ALA A 1047 -2.23 -34.97 -13.17
CA ALA A 1047 -1.72 -34.91 -11.81
C ALA A 1047 -0.86 -33.67 -11.59
N ALA A 1048 0.02 -33.35 -12.55
CA ALA A 1048 0.83 -32.13 -12.50
C ALA A 1048 -0.04 -30.88 -12.52
N ALA A 1049 -1.00 -30.77 -13.43
CA ALA A 1049 -1.92 -29.64 -13.45
C ALA A 1049 -2.75 -29.53 -12.16
N ALA A 1050 -3.17 -30.66 -11.58
CA ALA A 1050 -3.90 -30.68 -10.31
C ALA A 1050 -3.06 -30.35 -9.07
N SER A 1051 -1.74 -30.31 -9.20
CA SER A 1051 -0.83 -29.87 -8.13
C SER A 1051 -0.69 -28.35 -8.06
N ILE A 1052 -1.15 -27.63 -9.09
CA ILE A 1052 -1.18 -26.17 -9.14
C ILE A 1052 -2.55 -25.69 -8.70
N ASP A 1053 -2.56 -24.74 -7.77
CA ASP A 1053 -3.76 -24.00 -7.43
C ASP A 1053 -3.98 -22.89 -8.48
N PHE A 1054 -4.97 -23.09 -9.35
CA PHE A 1054 -5.42 -22.09 -10.31
C PHE A 1054 -6.47 -21.12 -9.72
N GLY A 1055 -6.80 -21.27 -8.44
CA GLY A 1055 -7.64 -20.35 -7.70
C GLY A 1055 -6.88 -19.12 -7.22
N GLN A 1056 -7.54 -18.36 -6.35
CA GLN A 1056 -6.97 -17.21 -5.68
C GLN A 1056 -6.32 -17.64 -4.36
N VAL A 1057 -5.08 -17.24 -4.15
CA VAL A 1057 -4.29 -17.55 -2.96
C VAL A 1057 -3.98 -16.26 -2.21
N ASP A 1058 -4.23 -16.25 -0.91
CA ASP A 1058 -3.83 -15.14 -0.03
C ASP A 1058 -2.31 -15.15 0.19
N LEU A 1059 -1.70 -13.97 0.06
CA LEU A 1059 -0.29 -13.74 0.32
C LEU A 1059 -0.10 -12.97 1.63
N PRO A 1060 0.95 -13.27 2.40
CA PRO A 1060 1.23 -12.55 3.63
C PRO A 1060 1.59 -11.09 3.33
N GLY A 1061 1.26 -10.18 4.24
CA GLY A 1061 1.53 -8.76 4.09
C GLY A 1061 1.32 -8.00 5.41
N PRO A 1062 1.49 -6.67 5.39
CA PRO A 1062 1.16 -5.85 6.54
C PRO A 1062 -0.36 -5.91 6.82
N THR A 1063 -0.71 -5.72 8.08
CA THR A 1063 -2.09 -5.56 8.50
C THR A 1063 -2.74 -4.39 7.77
N GLY A 1064 -4.02 -4.53 7.41
CA GLY A 1064 -4.76 -3.49 6.69
C GLY A 1064 -4.51 -3.50 5.18
N GLU A 1065 -3.99 -4.61 4.67
CA GLU A 1065 -3.91 -4.92 3.25
C GLU A 1065 -4.38 -6.37 3.02
N ALA A 1066 -5.17 -6.57 1.97
CA ALA A 1066 -5.46 -7.90 1.44
C ALA A 1066 -4.66 -8.08 0.15
N ASN A 1067 -3.79 -9.09 0.14
CA ASN A 1067 -2.91 -9.38 -0.98
C ASN A 1067 -3.23 -10.76 -1.50
N THR A 1068 -3.57 -10.85 -2.77
CA THR A 1068 -3.94 -12.13 -3.39
C THR A 1068 -3.21 -12.34 -4.70
N LEU A 1069 -2.98 -13.60 -5.04
CA LEU A 1069 -2.37 -14.03 -6.29
C LEU A 1069 -3.29 -15.06 -6.94
N SER A 1070 -3.60 -14.89 -8.22
CA SER A 1070 -4.34 -15.88 -9.01
C SER A 1070 -3.59 -16.23 -10.28
N LEU A 1071 -3.78 -17.47 -10.75
CA LEU A 1071 -3.27 -17.93 -12.04
C LEU A 1071 -4.40 -17.89 -13.08
N ASN A 1072 -4.22 -17.02 -14.06
CA ASN A 1072 -5.18 -16.78 -15.13
C ASN A 1072 -4.69 -17.41 -16.44
N PRO A 1073 -5.59 -17.88 -17.33
CA PRO A 1073 -5.18 -18.42 -18.63
C PRO A 1073 -4.41 -17.38 -19.44
N ARG A 1074 -3.43 -17.83 -20.23
CA ARG A 1074 -2.71 -16.97 -21.17
C ARG A 1074 -3.53 -16.61 -22.40
N GLY A 1075 -4.49 -17.45 -22.78
CA GLY A 1075 -5.38 -17.23 -23.92
C GLY A 1075 -5.39 -18.44 -24.86
N ARG A 1076 -4.82 -18.29 -26.06
CA ARG A 1076 -4.82 -19.30 -27.12
C ARG A 1076 -3.46 -20.01 -27.21
N VAL A 1077 -3.48 -21.34 -27.18
CA VAL A 1077 -2.29 -22.20 -27.15
C VAL A 1077 -2.22 -23.06 -28.41
N LEU A 1078 -1.10 -22.98 -29.12
CA LEU A 1078 -0.77 -23.87 -30.23
C LEU A 1078 0.05 -25.07 -29.72
N CYS A 1079 -0.51 -26.28 -29.79
CA CYS A 1079 0.17 -27.52 -29.38
C CYS A 1079 0.65 -28.28 -30.62
N LEU A 1080 1.95 -28.61 -30.68
CA LEU A 1080 2.61 -29.13 -31.89
C LEU A 1080 3.16 -30.56 -31.76
N GLY A 1081 2.98 -31.23 -30.61
CA GLY A 1081 3.54 -32.58 -30.41
C GLY A 1081 5.05 -32.53 -30.22
N PRO A 1082 5.77 -33.64 -30.40
CA PRO A 1082 6.01 -34.23 -31.73
C PRO A 1082 5.30 -35.57 -31.95
N ASP A 1083 4.77 -36.17 -30.89
CA ASP A 1083 4.03 -37.44 -30.91
C ASP A 1083 2.67 -37.29 -30.21
N ALA A 1084 1.84 -38.34 -30.32
CA ALA A 1084 0.47 -38.32 -29.80
C ALA A 1084 0.40 -38.16 -28.27
N GLU A 1085 1.37 -38.70 -27.53
CA GLU A 1085 1.39 -38.64 -26.07
C GLU A 1085 1.75 -37.23 -25.59
N THR A 1086 2.80 -36.65 -26.17
CA THR A 1086 3.24 -35.28 -25.87
C THR A 1086 2.19 -34.25 -26.29
N LEU A 1087 1.58 -34.42 -27.46
CA LEU A 1087 0.51 -33.53 -27.92
C LEU A 1087 -0.69 -33.57 -26.96
N LEU A 1088 -1.09 -34.77 -26.52
CA LEU A 1088 -2.15 -34.92 -25.53
C LEU A 1088 -1.77 -34.27 -24.19
N ALA A 1089 -0.53 -34.44 -23.73
CA ALA A 1089 -0.02 -33.82 -22.51
C ALA A 1089 -0.05 -32.28 -22.58
N GLN A 1090 0.35 -31.69 -23.70
CA GLN A 1090 0.29 -30.24 -23.94
C GLN A 1090 -1.16 -29.75 -23.91
N ALA A 1091 -2.05 -30.41 -24.65
CA ALA A 1091 -3.47 -30.05 -24.70
C ALA A 1091 -4.14 -30.13 -23.33
N ILE A 1092 -3.82 -31.16 -22.53
CA ILE A 1092 -4.33 -31.32 -21.17
C ILE A 1092 -3.92 -30.15 -20.28
N GLN A 1093 -2.64 -29.77 -20.28
CA GLN A 1093 -2.13 -28.72 -19.40
C GLN A 1093 -2.68 -27.35 -19.79
N ALA A 1094 -2.74 -27.07 -21.10
CA ALA A 1094 -3.32 -25.84 -21.63
C ALA A 1094 -4.80 -25.71 -21.25
N LEU A 1095 -5.61 -26.76 -21.48
CA LEU A 1095 -7.02 -26.77 -21.08
C LEU A 1095 -7.20 -26.69 -19.57
N ALA A 1096 -6.35 -27.37 -18.78
CA ALA A 1096 -6.44 -27.33 -17.32
C ALA A 1096 -6.22 -25.92 -16.77
N ALA A 1097 -5.31 -25.16 -17.38
CA ALA A 1097 -5.06 -23.75 -17.05
C ALA A 1097 -6.13 -22.79 -17.62
N GLY A 1098 -7.13 -23.28 -18.37
CA GLY A 1098 -8.24 -22.50 -18.92
C GLY A 1098 -8.05 -21.96 -20.33
N ASN A 1099 -6.99 -22.38 -21.02
CA ASN A 1099 -6.70 -21.87 -22.35
C ASN A 1099 -7.53 -22.56 -23.42
N ALA A 1100 -7.66 -21.87 -24.56
CA ALA A 1100 -8.13 -22.47 -25.80
C ALA A 1100 -6.97 -23.19 -26.50
N VAL A 1101 -7.24 -24.34 -27.13
CA VAL A 1101 -6.19 -25.19 -27.72
C VAL A 1101 -6.43 -25.42 -29.21
N LEU A 1102 -5.39 -25.18 -30.01
CA LEU A 1102 -5.30 -25.70 -31.37
C LEU A 1102 -4.16 -26.74 -31.42
N ALA A 1103 -4.53 -28.01 -31.61
CA ALA A 1103 -3.59 -29.12 -31.71
C ALA A 1103 -3.26 -29.42 -33.18
N VAL A 1104 -2.01 -29.23 -33.60
CA VAL A 1104 -1.59 -29.41 -35.00
C VAL A 1104 -0.38 -30.33 -35.05
N ALA A 1105 -0.62 -31.58 -35.41
CA ALA A 1105 0.41 -32.59 -35.62
C ALA A 1105 -0.15 -33.73 -36.50
N PRO A 1106 0.71 -34.53 -37.13
CA PRO A 1106 0.28 -35.77 -37.78
C PRO A 1106 -0.48 -36.66 -36.79
N GLY A 1107 -1.71 -37.03 -37.13
CA GLY A 1107 -2.60 -37.82 -36.26
C GLY A 1107 -3.21 -37.06 -35.08
N ALA A 1108 -3.12 -35.72 -35.03
CA ALA A 1108 -3.65 -34.91 -33.92
C ALA A 1108 -5.12 -35.21 -33.57
N PRO A 1109 -6.07 -35.32 -34.54
CA PRO A 1109 -7.47 -35.63 -34.20
C PRO A 1109 -7.64 -36.95 -33.45
N ALA A 1110 -6.80 -37.95 -33.74
CA ALA A 1110 -6.82 -39.24 -33.04
C ALA A 1110 -6.21 -39.11 -31.63
N ALA A 1111 -5.09 -38.38 -31.50
CA ALA A 1111 -4.40 -38.17 -30.23
C ALA A 1111 -5.29 -37.47 -29.18
N VAL A 1112 -6.03 -36.44 -29.59
CA VAL A 1112 -6.93 -35.67 -28.69
C VAL A 1112 -8.41 -36.05 -28.83
N HIS A 1113 -8.74 -37.18 -29.47
CA HIS A 1113 -10.13 -37.60 -29.73
C HIS A 1113 -11.01 -37.62 -28.47
N ALA A 1114 -10.43 -37.97 -27.31
CA ALA A 1114 -11.15 -38.00 -26.04
C ALA A 1114 -11.69 -36.62 -25.60
N LEU A 1115 -11.13 -35.54 -26.14
CA LEU A 1115 -11.44 -34.15 -25.80
C LEU A 1115 -12.32 -33.47 -26.88
N LEU A 1116 -12.26 -33.93 -28.13
CA LEU A 1116 -13.01 -33.34 -29.25
C LEU A 1116 -14.53 -33.55 -29.14
N GLY A 1117 -15.30 -32.52 -29.48
CA GLY A 1117 -16.77 -32.58 -29.49
C GLY A 1117 -17.42 -32.72 -28.11
N LYS A 1118 -16.70 -32.37 -27.03
CA LYS A 1118 -17.17 -32.44 -25.63
C LYS A 1118 -17.49 -31.08 -25.00
N GLY A 1119 -17.61 -30.02 -25.81
CA GLY A 1119 -17.79 -28.65 -25.32
C GLY A 1119 -16.52 -28.05 -24.70
N LEU A 1120 -15.35 -28.63 -24.99
CA LEU A 1120 -14.04 -28.09 -24.62
C LEU A 1120 -13.54 -27.17 -25.74
N PRO A 1121 -12.82 -26.08 -25.44
CA PRO A 1121 -12.28 -25.15 -26.44
C PRO A 1121 -11.02 -25.75 -27.09
N ILE A 1122 -11.19 -26.83 -27.85
CA ILE A 1122 -10.12 -27.54 -28.54
C ILE A 1122 -10.50 -27.86 -29.98
N ALA A 1123 -9.61 -27.52 -30.90
CA ALA A 1123 -9.63 -27.96 -32.30
C ALA A 1123 -8.36 -28.75 -32.61
N ALA A 1124 -8.43 -29.64 -33.60
CA ALA A 1124 -7.30 -30.46 -34.02
C ALA A 1124 -7.20 -30.56 -35.54
N ILE A 1125 -5.99 -30.41 -36.07
CA ILE A 1125 -5.70 -30.54 -37.50
C ILE A 1125 -4.63 -31.61 -37.70
N ASP A 1126 -4.94 -32.61 -38.51
CA ASP A 1126 -3.96 -33.60 -38.95
C ASP A 1126 -3.01 -32.98 -39.99
N GLY A 1127 -1.76 -32.72 -39.59
CA GLY A 1127 -0.74 -32.11 -40.45
C GLY A 1127 0.31 -31.33 -39.68
N ARG A 1128 1.14 -30.58 -40.39
CA ARG A 1128 2.19 -29.71 -39.83
C ARG A 1128 1.93 -28.26 -40.26
N PRO A 1129 2.01 -27.27 -39.36
CA PRO A 1129 1.90 -25.87 -39.75
C PRO A 1129 3.08 -25.48 -40.64
N ASP A 1130 2.84 -24.69 -41.70
CA ASP A 1130 3.95 -24.06 -42.41
C ASP A 1130 4.61 -23.01 -41.47
N PRO A 1131 5.92 -23.16 -41.15
CA PRO A 1131 6.61 -22.27 -40.22
C PRO A 1131 6.53 -20.78 -40.63
N VAL A 1132 6.48 -20.47 -41.92
CA VAL A 1132 6.42 -19.06 -42.38
C VAL A 1132 5.03 -18.48 -42.19
N GLU A 1133 3.98 -19.28 -42.39
CA GLU A 1133 2.59 -18.85 -42.32
C GLU A 1133 2.06 -18.77 -40.87
N ALA A 1134 2.62 -19.56 -39.94
CA ALA A 1134 2.26 -19.52 -38.53
C ALA A 1134 2.64 -18.20 -37.81
N ARG A 1135 3.44 -17.33 -38.45
CA ARG A 1135 3.86 -16.03 -37.91
C ARG A 1135 2.71 -15.06 -37.67
N SER A 1136 1.62 -15.17 -38.44
CA SER A 1136 0.45 -14.29 -38.36
C SER A 1136 -0.65 -14.81 -37.41
N LEU A 1137 -0.53 -16.05 -36.92
CA LEU A 1137 -1.55 -16.68 -36.10
C LEU A 1137 -1.70 -15.98 -34.74
N ALA A 1138 -2.89 -15.59 -34.30
CA ALA A 1138 -3.07 -14.94 -32.99
C ALA A 1138 -3.06 -15.96 -31.85
N VAL A 1139 -1.85 -16.27 -31.33
CA VAL A 1139 -1.61 -17.19 -30.21
C VAL A 1139 -0.74 -16.54 -29.15
N ASP A 1140 -0.96 -16.96 -27.90
CA ASP A 1140 -0.33 -16.44 -26.69
C ASP A 1140 0.72 -17.40 -26.13
N VAL A 1141 0.69 -18.68 -26.53
CA VAL A 1141 1.68 -19.71 -26.18
C VAL A 1141 1.86 -20.68 -27.35
N VAL A 1142 3.10 -21.12 -27.58
CA VAL A 1142 3.41 -22.25 -28.46
C VAL A 1142 4.05 -23.36 -27.63
N ALA A 1143 3.50 -24.57 -27.69
CA ALA A 1143 4.02 -25.74 -26.98
C ALA A 1143 4.55 -26.77 -27.98
N TYR A 1144 5.84 -27.10 -27.86
CA TYR A 1144 6.53 -28.03 -28.76
C TYR A 1144 7.78 -28.61 -28.09
N SER A 1145 7.83 -29.95 -27.94
CA SER A 1145 8.92 -30.66 -27.22
C SER A 1145 9.54 -31.72 -28.13
N GLY A 1146 10.38 -31.30 -29.08
CA GLY A 1146 10.98 -32.20 -30.07
C GLY A 1146 12.51 -32.09 -30.14
N THR A 1147 13.10 -32.52 -31.26
CA THR A 1147 14.54 -32.39 -31.47
C THR A 1147 15.01 -30.94 -31.45
N GLU A 1148 16.29 -30.70 -31.11
CA GLU A 1148 16.86 -29.35 -31.08
C GLU A 1148 16.68 -28.60 -32.41
N GLU A 1149 16.91 -29.28 -33.54
CA GLU A 1149 16.77 -28.68 -34.87
C GLU A 1149 15.34 -28.18 -35.14
N SER A 1150 14.33 -29.02 -34.85
CA SER A 1150 12.94 -28.65 -35.07
C SER A 1150 12.46 -27.57 -34.09
N MET A 1151 12.89 -27.62 -32.82
CA MET A 1151 12.56 -26.58 -31.85
C MET A 1151 13.19 -25.23 -32.24
N ARG A 1152 14.39 -25.24 -32.82
CA ARG A 1152 15.04 -24.03 -33.34
C ARG A 1152 14.21 -23.38 -34.43
N ILE A 1153 13.67 -24.17 -35.36
CA ILE A 1153 12.78 -23.68 -36.43
C ILE A 1153 11.54 -23.01 -35.82
N VAL A 1154 10.88 -23.68 -34.87
CA VAL A 1154 9.69 -23.13 -34.19
C VAL A 1154 10.05 -21.84 -33.45
N ARG A 1155 11.15 -21.81 -32.69
CA ARG A 1155 11.56 -20.62 -31.93
C ARG A 1155 11.83 -19.42 -32.83
N LYS A 1156 12.53 -19.61 -33.96
CA LYS A 1156 12.78 -18.53 -34.94
C LYS A 1156 11.48 -17.92 -35.48
N VAL A 1157 10.52 -18.77 -35.81
CA VAL A 1157 9.19 -18.33 -36.27
C VAL A 1157 8.47 -17.52 -35.21
N VAL A 1158 8.49 -17.99 -33.96
CA VAL A 1158 7.81 -17.32 -32.84
C VAL A 1158 8.48 -15.98 -32.52
N ALA A 1159 9.81 -15.91 -32.53
CA ALA A 1159 10.57 -14.70 -32.24
C ALA A 1159 10.41 -13.58 -33.29
N GLU A 1160 10.02 -13.93 -34.52
CA GLU A 1160 9.78 -12.96 -35.61
C GLU A 1160 8.39 -12.29 -35.54
N ARG A 1161 7.51 -12.75 -34.66
CA ARG A 1161 6.14 -12.22 -34.52
C ARG A 1161 6.14 -10.76 -34.06
N LYS A 1162 5.11 -10.02 -34.50
CA LYS A 1162 4.78 -8.69 -33.97
C LYS A 1162 3.97 -8.82 -32.67
N GLY A 1163 4.00 -7.80 -31.83
CA GLY A 1163 3.26 -7.79 -30.55
C GLY A 1163 4.08 -8.29 -29.37
N PRO A 1164 3.45 -8.90 -28.34
CA PRO A 1164 4.11 -9.52 -27.18
C PRO A 1164 5.09 -10.62 -27.55
N ILE A 1165 6.07 -10.90 -26.67
CA ILE A 1165 6.94 -12.07 -26.80
C ILE A 1165 6.10 -13.30 -26.44
N VAL A 1166 5.92 -14.20 -27.40
CA VAL A 1166 5.17 -15.45 -27.20
C VAL A 1166 6.12 -16.53 -26.68
N PRO A 1167 5.87 -17.14 -25.51
CA PRO A 1167 6.71 -18.19 -24.96
C PRO A 1167 6.62 -19.49 -25.78
N LEU A 1168 7.78 -20.13 -25.94
CA LEU A 1168 7.91 -21.52 -26.38
C LEU A 1168 8.02 -22.43 -25.15
N VAL A 1169 7.04 -23.31 -24.94
CA VAL A 1169 7.06 -24.34 -23.89
C VAL A 1169 7.68 -25.61 -24.47
N SER A 1170 8.96 -25.84 -24.16
CA SER A 1170 9.72 -27.02 -24.64
C SER A 1170 9.65 -28.23 -23.70
N GLU A 1171 9.20 -28.05 -22.47
CA GLU A 1171 9.06 -29.13 -21.49
C GLU A 1171 7.75 -29.89 -21.69
N VAL A 1172 7.77 -31.22 -21.59
CA VAL A 1172 6.57 -32.06 -21.76
C VAL A 1172 5.53 -31.76 -20.67
N ILE A 1173 5.98 -31.55 -19.44
CA ILE A 1173 5.12 -31.25 -18.28
C ILE A 1173 5.62 -30.01 -17.56
N TYR A 1174 4.94 -28.89 -17.78
CA TYR A 1174 5.14 -27.63 -17.06
C TYR A 1174 3.85 -26.80 -17.02
N PRO A 1175 2.86 -27.17 -16.18
CA PRO A 1175 1.52 -26.59 -16.25
C PRO A 1175 1.47 -25.08 -15.92
N ALA A 1176 2.38 -24.56 -15.09
CA ALA A 1176 2.45 -23.13 -14.78
C ALA A 1176 2.81 -22.26 -16.00
N ALA A 1177 3.47 -22.81 -17.02
CA ALA A 1177 3.81 -22.07 -18.24
C ALA A 1177 2.59 -21.63 -19.06
N TYR A 1178 1.43 -22.26 -18.83
CA TYR A 1178 0.18 -21.98 -19.52
C TYR A 1178 -0.70 -20.95 -18.77
N ALA A 1179 -0.18 -20.31 -17.72
CA ALA A 1179 -0.88 -19.28 -16.97
C ALA A 1179 -0.06 -17.98 -16.85
N HIS A 1180 -0.76 -16.87 -16.64
CA HIS A 1180 -0.24 -15.62 -16.10
C HIS A 1180 -0.56 -15.53 -14.62
N GLU A 1181 0.32 -14.90 -13.87
CA GLU A 1181 0.05 -14.52 -12.49
C GLU A 1181 -0.62 -13.13 -12.49
N ARG A 1182 -1.69 -12.95 -11.72
CA ARG A 1182 -2.27 -11.62 -11.43
C ARG A 1182 -2.31 -11.41 -9.93
N ALA A 1183 -1.71 -10.32 -9.47
CA ALA A 1183 -1.66 -9.93 -8.08
C ALA A 1183 -2.65 -8.79 -7.83
N VAL A 1184 -3.54 -8.95 -6.86
CA VAL A 1184 -4.50 -7.92 -6.44
C VAL A 1184 -4.18 -7.50 -5.02
N CYS A 1185 -3.98 -6.21 -4.82
CA CYS A 1185 -3.65 -5.60 -3.55
C CYS A 1185 -4.70 -4.55 -3.17
N VAL A 1186 -5.45 -4.83 -2.11
CA VAL A 1186 -6.53 -3.97 -1.63
C VAL A 1186 -6.12 -3.32 -0.31
N ASP A 1187 -6.16 -2.00 -0.25
CA ASP A 1187 -6.08 -1.28 1.02
C ASP A 1187 -7.42 -1.39 1.76
N THR A 1188 -7.48 -2.31 2.72
CA THR A 1188 -8.69 -2.54 3.53
C THR A 1188 -8.87 -1.48 4.63
N THR A 1189 -7.94 -0.53 4.77
CA THR A 1189 -8.02 0.60 5.70
C THR A 1189 -8.46 1.90 5.04
N ALA A 1190 -8.67 1.89 3.72
CA ALA A 1190 -8.97 3.10 2.96
C ALA A 1190 -10.22 3.83 3.48
N ALA A 1191 -11.17 3.12 4.10
CA ALA A 1191 -12.36 3.68 4.72
C ALA A 1191 -12.07 4.57 5.95
N GLY A 1192 -10.85 4.53 6.50
CA GLY A 1192 -10.44 5.31 7.67
C GLY A 1192 -10.08 4.47 8.91
N GLY A 1193 -9.95 3.15 8.77
CA GLY A 1193 -9.40 2.25 9.78
C GLY A 1193 -9.62 0.76 9.50
N ASN A 1194 -9.16 -0.12 10.40
CA ASN A 1194 -9.17 -1.58 10.26
C ASN A 1194 -10.03 -2.28 11.33
N ALA A 1195 -11.26 -2.64 10.96
CA ALA A 1195 -12.19 -3.33 11.86
C ALA A 1195 -11.65 -4.70 12.35
N SER A 1196 -11.00 -5.46 11.47
CA SER A 1196 -10.46 -6.79 11.83
C SER A 1196 -9.34 -6.71 12.88
N LEU A 1197 -8.46 -5.71 12.75
CA LEU A 1197 -7.38 -5.49 13.71
C LEU A 1197 -7.92 -5.00 15.05
N LEU A 1198 -8.92 -4.12 15.05
CA LEU A 1198 -9.57 -3.63 16.28
C LEU A 1198 -10.30 -4.73 17.06
N ALA A 1199 -10.82 -5.75 16.37
CA ALA A 1199 -11.39 -6.93 17.02
C ALA A 1199 -10.32 -7.82 17.69
N SER A 1200 -9.06 -7.72 17.27
CA SER A 1200 -7.92 -8.51 17.78
C SER A 1200 -7.08 -7.79 18.86
N ALA A 1201 -7.41 -6.53 19.17
CA ALA A 1201 -6.63 -5.60 20.00
C ALA A 1201 -6.80 -5.76 21.53
#